data_AF-A0A9W8QJD1-F1
#
_entry.id   AF-A0A9W8QJD1-F1
#
_cell.length_a   1.000
_cell.length_b   1.000
_cell.length_c   1.000
_cell.angle_alpha   90.00
_cell.angle_beta   90.00
_cell.angle_gamma   90.00
#
_symmetry.space_group_name_H-M   'P 1'
#
loop_
_entity.id
_entity.type
_entity.pdbx_description
1 polymer ?
#
loop_
_entity_poly.entity_id
_entity_poly.type
_entity_poly.pdbx_seq_one_letter_code
_entity_poly.pdbx_strand_id
1 'polypeptide(L)'
;MPPTPTISKQGIESIIHHVFLPPKVPQAAEDDDEVTFSNELTLLKLAGDALASFSAHVAPDETPAVEKAHQAVLQLYTLKDLSQEKLQQAFGNLCKDGGYLPLHVHAQNAAILVSREDKTIVFEFFELSPTNQAVMSTEGRLRRRFPASAVSFALSVFHNDDIHAALAAAIDKMNRQQVAEMRPRARKSRHDQIEERDTNNPSIVTDFLATILRTKGDVVQVPVLAKNTREQVNWQDARLPWRRSPSWLLTRVAIQTILSRHHDDALYKQFMVFFMAQILAAALPRSLPREVIYCMVAKISGRLQKMERTSSRPWLQSVESVVAAAVLSMEQSWEATNQQADPPQDIKLIPSKLLDRDTRIKLPALDKFIESLGLRKPIVNDGSFTPTWSVPEWTSSSLPDPAFRQTGDGAVVDLFAFEAWVAVYLDTWTSLHLDKEATPSALFKLMEAYHSSALNHYCHSPRSISLMVLTILELWVACDKSVCKSQPLLMEYTHQMPIDILQSLILPSKSQMERLHRAETYMQDRHSSALRRATPSIFHSFGQPKSFGVKFFLSSAHHQSVKTTIEARAQRERQAKIAEFQQKSAQYRTLMQQSQQRQCEYYTGYNRRNGVTFTNHDNNCQKCRLRKQAEAISITVHEWPLPDAPELAQNVVFELHVPHAFSIWRDATAFVVLTVLQFQQPDSTEAAPEEYLYRYMARDFTSSSSCGRFTLASIAKSNQRTHRKMQSLQTVSEDDILLENGLRYKYYDQIASKWVVPFAETQILSTECTYQLSKPCSSLQQFIIRPHQNPNGMTANHAISQQSECPEYLSLEEFKALAVLPCGYRIQWLNILAQLHMPIINFTNPDVVLMILQASQQAGPPSKDGIYRAGHWPLNDEAFALAFLKGLDASLGRTMLSIAQICVASFDVDECHLHNILESSSQAAVLLESSIIAYDASVGDSSSDTESIRLKRTLFKARNLLKNSIALENSPSLDMALRKTWAGYPGGAAWSTWSSKHEHWLLASTSTSEEDIPLRVQYNLLTGELLVNGLPLSRLPTPYQQHPTYATLFGKAALEILPTNIPGMAFSSKNLHHGYALFFAIRSHSGSSLYA
;
A
#
# COMPACT_ATOMS: atom_id res chain seq x y z
N MET A 1 -37.02 -47.44 -7.17
CA MET A 1 -35.93 -47.04 -6.25
C MET A 1 -36.28 -47.52 -4.86
N PRO A 2 -35.41 -48.26 -4.16
CA PRO A 2 -35.59 -48.52 -2.73
C PRO A 2 -35.43 -47.20 -1.95
N PRO A 3 -36.05 -47.07 -0.76
CA PRO A 3 -35.99 -45.84 0.04
C PRO A 3 -34.56 -45.59 0.52
N THR A 4 -33.89 -44.59 -0.08
CA THR A 4 -32.59 -44.10 0.37
C THR A 4 -32.70 -43.59 1.81
N PRO A 5 -31.78 -43.96 2.73
CA PRO A 5 -31.78 -43.43 4.09
C PRO A 5 -31.76 -41.89 4.08
N THR A 6 -32.41 -41.28 5.07
CA THR A 6 -32.47 -39.83 5.32
C THR A 6 -31.10 -39.29 5.74
N ILE A 7 -30.14 -39.27 4.82
CA ILE A 7 -28.82 -38.65 5.01
C ILE A 7 -29.01 -37.13 4.99
N SER A 8 -28.47 -36.41 5.98
CA SER A 8 -28.54 -34.94 6.01
C SER A 8 -27.77 -34.31 4.84
N LYS A 9 -28.08 -33.06 4.50
CA LYS A 9 -27.31 -32.32 3.46
C LYS A 9 -25.82 -32.22 3.84
N GLN A 10 -25.54 -31.91 5.10
CA GLN A 10 -24.17 -31.80 5.61
C GLN A 10 -23.42 -33.14 5.56
N GLY A 11 -24.10 -34.25 5.90
CA GLY A 11 -23.51 -35.59 5.83
C GLY A 11 -23.15 -36.02 4.41
N ILE A 12 -24.00 -35.71 3.41
CA ILE A 12 -23.69 -36.03 2.01
C ILE A 12 -22.55 -35.16 1.47
N GLU A 13 -22.48 -33.87 1.85
CA GLU A 13 -21.39 -32.97 1.49
C GLU A 13 -20.04 -33.45 2.04
N SER A 14 -20.01 -33.88 3.31
CA SER A 14 -18.82 -34.47 3.94
C SER A 14 -18.32 -35.72 3.19
N ILE A 15 -19.24 -36.62 2.80
CA ILE A 15 -18.92 -37.79 1.96
C ILE A 15 -18.36 -37.38 0.60
N ILE A 16 -18.95 -36.36 -0.05
CA ILE A 16 -18.47 -35.84 -1.33
C ILE A 16 -17.03 -35.32 -1.21
N HIS A 17 -16.70 -34.58 -0.14
CA HIS A 17 -15.34 -34.08 0.09
C HIS A 17 -14.31 -35.22 0.18
N HIS A 18 -14.64 -36.34 0.83
CA HIS A 18 -13.72 -37.46 0.99
C HIS A 18 -13.68 -38.41 -0.23
N VAL A 19 -14.80 -38.66 -0.90
CA VAL A 19 -14.89 -39.61 -2.04
C VAL A 19 -14.53 -38.92 -3.37
N PHE A 20 -15.19 -37.80 -3.66
CA PHE A 20 -15.04 -37.06 -4.91
C PHE A 20 -13.89 -36.07 -4.88
N LEU A 21 -13.50 -35.54 -3.72
CA LEU A 21 -12.40 -34.58 -3.57
C LEU A 21 -12.50 -33.46 -4.64
N PRO A 22 -13.59 -32.66 -4.63
CA PRO A 22 -13.81 -31.57 -5.58
C PRO A 22 -12.71 -30.49 -5.45
N PRO A 23 -12.60 -29.55 -6.40
CA PRO A 23 -11.58 -28.49 -6.35
C PRO A 23 -11.62 -27.66 -5.07
N LYS A 24 -12.82 -27.41 -4.52
CA LYS A 24 -13.04 -26.71 -3.25
C LYS A 24 -13.45 -27.72 -2.18
N VAL A 25 -12.56 -27.97 -1.23
CA VAL A 25 -12.83 -28.76 -0.01
C VAL A 25 -12.64 -27.85 1.22
N PRO A 26 -13.08 -28.27 2.42
CA PRO A 26 -12.94 -27.46 3.62
C PRO A 26 -11.48 -27.08 3.91
N GLN A 27 -11.30 -25.94 4.59
CA GLN A 27 -10.00 -25.40 4.98
C GLN A 27 -9.70 -25.60 6.48
N ALA A 28 -10.60 -26.26 7.20
CA ALA A 28 -10.53 -26.55 8.62
C ALA A 28 -11.06 -27.96 8.87
N ALA A 29 -10.52 -28.65 9.87
CA ALA A 29 -11.15 -29.85 10.41
C ALA A 29 -12.51 -29.50 11.05
N GLU A 30 -13.41 -30.48 11.12
CA GLU A 30 -14.66 -30.32 11.89
C GLU A 30 -14.30 -30.23 13.38
N ASP A 31 -14.70 -29.14 14.06
CA ASP A 31 -14.37 -28.88 15.47
C ASP A 31 -15.15 -29.80 16.44
N ASP A 32 -16.15 -30.53 15.93
CA ASP A 32 -17.01 -31.41 16.71
C ASP A 32 -16.69 -32.89 16.39
N ASP A 33 -16.09 -33.56 17.36
CA ASP A 33 -15.73 -34.98 17.28
C ASP A 33 -16.97 -35.88 17.10
N GLU A 34 -18.15 -35.50 17.62
CA GLU A 34 -19.39 -36.28 17.46
C GLU A 34 -19.93 -36.17 16.03
N VAL A 35 -19.85 -34.98 15.42
CA VAL A 35 -20.23 -34.76 14.02
C VAL A 35 -19.28 -35.52 13.09
N THR A 36 -17.97 -35.44 13.35
CA THR A 36 -16.95 -36.17 12.58
C THR A 36 -17.21 -37.68 12.64
N PHE A 37 -17.45 -38.21 13.84
CA PHE A 37 -17.75 -39.62 14.05
C PHE A 37 -19.03 -40.07 13.33
N SER A 38 -20.09 -39.26 13.39
CA SER A 38 -21.37 -39.50 12.71
C SER A 38 -21.23 -39.48 11.18
N ASN A 39 -20.46 -38.55 10.64
CA ASN A 39 -20.16 -38.45 9.20
C ASN A 39 -19.39 -39.68 8.70
N GLU A 40 -18.39 -40.15 9.45
CA GLU A 40 -17.65 -41.37 9.12
C GLU A 40 -18.51 -42.64 9.19
N LEU A 41 -19.39 -42.76 10.19
CA LEU A 41 -20.36 -43.85 10.25
C LEU A 41 -21.32 -43.85 9.05
N THR A 42 -21.79 -42.68 8.64
CA THR A 42 -22.66 -42.51 7.48
C THR A 42 -21.95 -42.95 6.19
N LEU A 43 -20.66 -42.61 6.04
CA LEU A 43 -19.83 -43.07 4.91
C LEU A 43 -19.70 -44.59 4.88
N LEU A 44 -19.40 -45.22 6.01
CA LEU A 44 -19.24 -46.69 6.12
C LEU A 44 -20.56 -47.41 5.79
N LYS A 45 -21.68 -46.90 6.33
CA LYS A 45 -23.00 -47.44 6.05
C LYS A 45 -23.34 -47.35 4.56
N LEU A 46 -23.13 -46.19 3.94
CA LEU A 46 -23.39 -46.01 2.50
C LEU A 46 -22.51 -46.92 1.64
N ALA A 47 -21.25 -47.15 2.04
CA ALA A 47 -20.36 -48.08 1.34
C ALA A 47 -20.85 -49.53 1.47
N GLY A 48 -21.33 -49.94 2.66
CA GLY A 48 -21.94 -51.24 2.90
C GLY A 48 -23.21 -51.46 2.07
N ASP A 49 -24.15 -50.51 2.14
CA ASP A 49 -25.40 -50.53 1.38
C ASP A 49 -25.13 -50.60 -0.14
N ALA A 50 -24.10 -49.90 -0.61
CA ALA A 50 -23.68 -49.95 -2.01
C ALA A 50 -23.07 -51.30 -2.41
N LEU A 51 -22.30 -51.97 -1.55
CA LEU A 51 -21.78 -53.32 -1.81
C LEU A 51 -22.92 -54.35 -1.87
N ALA A 52 -23.88 -54.26 -0.94
CA ALA A 52 -25.06 -55.10 -0.93
C ALA A 52 -25.94 -54.88 -2.19
N SER A 53 -26.05 -53.66 -2.68
CA SER A 53 -26.74 -53.39 -3.94
C SER A 53 -25.93 -53.86 -5.15
N PHE A 54 -24.60 -53.72 -5.12
CA PHE A 54 -23.71 -54.12 -6.20
C PHE A 54 -23.70 -55.64 -6.41
N SER A 55 -23.84 -56.44 -5.35
CA SER A 55 -23.89 -57.91 -5.45
C SER A 55 -25.04 -58.43 -6.33
N ALA A 56 -26.13 -57.67 -6.45
CA ALA A 56 -27.25 -58.01 -7.34
C ALA A 56 -26.99 -57.68 -8.82
N HIS A 57 -25.90 -56.98 -9.14
CA HIS A 57 -25.60 -56.47 -10.49
C HIS A 57 -24.29 -57.03 -11.09
N VAL A 58 -23.64 -57.96 -10.40
CA VAL A 58 -22.41 -58.66 -10.82
C VAL A 58 -22.71 -60.08 -11.30
N ALA A 59 -21.74 -60.70 -11.98
CA ALA A 59 -21.91 -62.08 -12.43
C ALA A 59 -21.96 -63.05 -11.23
N PRO A 60 -22.66 -64.20 -11.35
CA PRO A 60 -22.82 -65.15 -10.24
C PRO A 60 -21.52 -65.65 -9.61
N ASP A 61 -20.45 -65.72 -10.40
CA ASP A 61 -19.11 -66.09 -9.94
C ASP A 61 -18.45 -64.97 -9.12
N GLU A 62 -18.73 -63.69 -9.42
CA GLU A 62 -18.18 -62.51 -8.73
C GLU A 62 -18.86 -62.22 -7.37
N THR A 63 -20.09 -62.68 -7.18
CA THR A 63 -20.94 -62.43 -6.00
C THR A 63 -20.27 -62.79 -4.65
N PRO A 64 -19.62 -63.95 -4.47
CA PRO A 64 -19.02 -64.32 -3.19
C PRO A 64 -17.94 -63.36 -2.70
N ALA A 65 -17.17 -62.75 -3.61
CA ALA A 65 -16.16 -61.78 -3.22
C ALA A 65 -16.74 -60.42 -2.84
N VAL A 66 -17.81 -60.00 -3.53
CA VAL A 66 -18.55 -58.79 -3.15
C VAL A 66 -19.18 -58.99 -1.77
N GLU A 67 -19.72 -60.17 -1.47
CA GLU A 67 -20.29 -60.46 -0.14
C GLU A 67 -19.22 -60.45 0.95
N LYS A 68 -18.02 -61.02 0.72
CA LYS A 68 -16.90 -60.92 1.67
C LYS A 68 -16.48 -59.48 1.93
N ALA A 69 -16.44 -58.64 0.88
CA ALA A 69 -16.13 -57.22 1.04
C ALA A 69 -17.23 -56.47 1.80
N HIS A 70 -18.51 -56.80 1.54
CA HIS A 70 -19.67 -56.27 2.26
C HIS A 70 -19.59 -56.59 3.76
N GLN A 71 -19.34 -57.85 4.11
CA GLN A 71 -19.17 -58.28 5.50
C GLN A 71 -18.01 -57.56 6.20
N ALA A 72 -16.87 -57.37 5.53
CA ALA A 72 -15.74 -56.63 6.10
C ALA A 72 -16.06 -55.16 6.40
N VAL A 73 -16.82 -54.49 5.52
CA VAL A 73 -17.27 -53.10 5.76
C VAL A 73 -18.29 -53.05 6.90
N LEU A 74 -19.17 -54.05 7.02
CA LEU A 74 -20.12 -54.15 8.13
C LEU A 74 -19.41 -54.37 9.48
N GLN A 75 -18.35 -55.18 9.51
CA GLN A 75 -17.50 -55.34 10.69
C GLN A 75 -16.81 -54.01 11.06
N LEU A 76 -16.25 -53.30 10.07
CA LEU A 76 -15.65 -51.99 10.30
C LEU A 76 -16.66 -50.95 10.80
N TYR A 77 -17.90 -50.98 10.31
CA TYR A 77 -19.01 -50.15 10.81
C TYR A 77 -19.34 -50.47 12.27
N THR A 78 -19.44 -51.76 12.61
CA THR A 78 -19.77 -52.22 13.98
C THR A 78 -18.67 -51.90 14.99
N LEU A 79 -17.41 -52.00 14.57
CA LEU A 79 -16.22 -51.76 15.39
C LEU A 79 -15.70 -50.33 15.32
N LYS A 80 -16.47 -49.40 14.74
CA LYS A 80 -16.05 -48.00 14.61
C LYS A 80 -15.82 -47.34 15.98
N ASP A 81 -16.68 -47.63 16.95
CA ASP A 81 -16.42 -47.38 18.37
C ASP A 81 -15.81 -48.63 19.00
N LEU A 82 -14.49 -48.75 18.82
CA LEU A 82 -13.71 -49.90 19.25
C LEU A 82 -13.70 -49.98 20.79
N SER A 83 -14.09 -51.13 21.33
CA SER A 83 -13.93 -51.47 22.74
C SER A 83 -13.29 -52.84 22.87
N GLN A 84 -12.69 -53.10 24.03
CA GLN A 84 -12.08 -54.38 24.32
C GLN A 84 -13.08 -55.54 24.15
N GLU A 85 -14.31 -55.39 24.64
CA GLU A 85 -15.34 -56.43 24.61
C GLU A 85 -15.80 -56.74 23.18
N LYS A 86 -16.08 -55.70 22.38
CA LYS A 86 -16.49 -55.87 20.97
C LYS A 86 -15.40 -56.53 20.14
N LEU A 87 -14.14 -56.17 20.40
CA LEU A 87 -13.00 -56.71 19.67
C LEU A 87 -12.70 -58.18 20.05
N GLN A 88 -12.81 -58.55 21.33
CA GLN A 88 -12.73 -59.95 21.76
C GLN A 88 -13.79 -60.81 21.06
N GLN A 89 -15.04 -60.34 21.03
CA GLN A 89 -16.12 -61.04 20.33
C GLN A 89 -15.84 -61.18 18.83
N ALA A 90 -15.33 -60.12 18.19
CA ALA A 90 -14.98 -60.14 16.78
C ALA A 90 -13.85 -61.15 16.47
N PHE A 91 -12.83 -61.26 17.33
CA PHE A 91 -11.78 -62.29 17.17
C PHE A 91 -12.34 -63.71 17.34
N GLY A 92 -13.24 -63.92 18.30
CA GLY A 92 -13.94 -65.20 18.48
C GLY A 92 -14.76 -65.59 17.25
N ASN A 93 -15.50 -64.65 16.66
CA ASN A 93 -16.27 -64.88 15.44
C ASN A 93 -15.36 -65.15 14.23
N LEU A 94 -14.24 -64.43 14.09
CA LEU A 94 -13.26 -64.65 13.03
C LEU A 94 -12.67 -66.08 13.10
N CYS A 95 -12.44 -66.61 14.29
CA CYS A 95 -11.99 -68.00 14.47
C CYS A 95 -13.03 -69.04 14.03
N LYS A 96 -14.32 -68.75 14.19
CA LYS A 96 -15.41 -69.68 13.86
C LYS A 96 -15.77 -69.60 12.38
N ASP A 97 -16.12 -68.40 11.94
CA ASP A 97 -16.80 -68.15 10.66
C ASP A 97 -15.82 -67.74 9.54
N GLY A 98 -14.59 -67.35 9.92
CA GLY A 98 -13.59 -66.83 8.99
C GLY A 98 -13.92 -65.43 8.46
N GLY A 99 -13.23 -65.01 7.41
CA GLY A 99 -13.45 -63.70 6.78
C GLY A 99 -12.38 -62.66 7.10
N TYR A 100 -12.79 -61.39 7.07
CA TYR A 100 -11.91 -60.22 7.20
C TYR A 100 -12.42 -59.26 8.27
N LEU A 101 -11.49 -58.70 9.03
CA LEU A 101 -11.72 -57.82 10.16
C LEU A 101 -10.82 -56.58 10.04
N PRO A 102 -11.29 -55.47 9.43
CA PRO A 102 -10.55 -54.22 9.36
C PRO A 102 -10.72 -53.42 10.65
N LEU A 103 -9.62 -52.94 11.23
CA LEU A 103 -9.58 -52.16 12.46
C LEU A 103 -8.90 -50.80 12.22
N HIS A 104 -9.48 -49.73 12.75
CA HIS A 104 -8.90 -48.39 12.76
C HIS A 104 -8.37 -48.07 14.16
N VAL A 105 -7.07 -47.84 14.30
CA VAL A 105 -6.42 -47.41 15.55
C VAL A 105 -6.18 -45.90 15.50
N HIS A 106 -7.16 -45.12 15.97
CA HIS A 106 -7.28 -43.68 15.70
C HIS A 106 -6.11 -42.86 16.26
N ALA A 107 -5.79 -42.98 17.55
CA ALA A 107 -4.74 -42.19 18.20
C ALA A 107 -3.33 -42.44 17.63
N GLN A 108 -3.13 -43.56 16.92
CA GLN A 108 -1.84 -43.98 16.36
C GLN A 108 -1.78 -43.89 14.84
N ASN A 109 -2.77 -43.28 14.17
CA ASN A 109 -2.75 -43.08 12.71
C ASN A 109 -2.50 -44.39 11.91
N ALA A 110 -3.02 -45.51 12.41
CA ALA A 110 -2.72 -46.84 11.88
C ALA A 110 -4.00 -47.67 11.68
N ALA A 111 -3.89 -48.68 10.81
CA ALA A 111 -4.90 -49.68 10.58
C ALA A 111 -4.31 -51.10 10.65
N ILE A 112 -5.20 -52.03 10.99
CA ILE A 112 -4.91 -53.47 11.06
C ILE A 112 -5.98 -54.18 10.24
N LEU A 113 -5.61 -54.94 9.22
CA LEU A 113 -6.51 -55.86 8.53
C LEU A 113 -6.21 -57.27 9.01
N VAL A 114 -7.15 -57.88 9.73
CA VAL A 114 -7.02 -59.25 10.21
C VAL A 114 -7.83 -60.17 9.30
N SER A 115 -7.24 -61.27 8.84
CA SER A 115 -7.92 -62.23 7.97
C SER A 115 -7.62 -63.66 8.37
N ARG A 116 -8.52 -64.58 8.04
CA ARG A 116 -8.30 -66.03 8.22
C ARG A 116 -8.04 -66.70 6.88
N GLU A 117 -6.89 -67.36 6.77
CA GLU A 117 -6.49 -68.19 5.64
C GLU A 117 -6.35 -69.64 6.12
N ASP A 118 -7.35 -70.47 5.83
CA ASP A 118 -7.46 -71.88 6.27
C ASP A 118 -7.21 -72.09 7.77
N LYS A 119 -5.98 -72.49 8.12
CA LYS A 119 -5.50 -72.79 9.48
C LYS A 119 -4.61 -71.68 10.05
N THR A 120 -4.60 -70.50 9.45
CA THR A 120 -3.80 -69.36 9.89
C THR A 120 -4.60 -68.06 9.99
N ILE A 121 -4.16 -67.17 10.89
CA ILE A 121 -4.70 -65.81 11.07
C ILE A 121 -3.61 -64.82 10.71
N VAL A 122 -3.87 -63.93 9.77
CA VAL A 122 -2.90 -62.95 9.26
C VAL A 122 -3.30 -61.56 9.71
N PHE A 123 -2.36 -60.86 10.34
CA PHE A 123 -2.45 -59.45 10.73
C PHE A 123 -1.63 -58.60 9.78
N GLU A 124 -2.27 -57.62 9.15
CA GLU A 124 -1.65 -56.73 8.17
C GLU A 124 -1.69 -55.28 8.67
N PHE A 125 -0.52 -54.65 8.84
CA PHE A 125 -0.37 -53.32 9.45
C PHE A 125 -0.05 -52.26 8.41
N PHE A 126 -0.69 -51.10 8.50
CA PHE A 126 -0.37 -49.96 7.63
C PHE A 126 -0.80 -48.60 8.19
N GLU A 127 -0.10 -47.55 7.76
CA GLU A 127 -0.39 -46.15 8.07
C GLU A 127 -1.64 -45.66 7.32
N LEU A 128 -2.46 -44.81 7.96
CA LEU A 128 -3.64 -44.23 7.30
C LEU A 128 -3.38 -42.83 6.72
N SER A 129 -2.77 -41.91 7.46
CA SER A 129 -2.58 -40.51 7.03
C SER A 129 -1.10 -40.15 6.93
N PRO A 130 -0.61 -39.71 5.76
CA PRO A 130 0.77 -39.27 5.62
C PRO A 130 1.02 -37.90 6.25
N THR A 131 2.29 -37.59 6.51
CA THR A 131 2.72 -36.29 7.05
C THR A 131 2.44 -35.13 6.11
N ASN A 132 2.31 -33.92 6.67
CA ASN A 132 2.12 -32.67 5.91
C ASN A 132 3.19 -32.49 4.86
N GLN A 133 4.45 -32.74 5.23
CA GLN A 133 5.56 -32.65 4.30
C GLN A 133 5.39 -33.64 3.15
N ALA A 134 5.05 -34.91 3.41
CA ALA A 134 4.86 -35.90 2.35
C ALA A 134 3.73 -35.51 1.38
N VAL A 135 2.65 -34.91 1.87
CA VAL A 135 1.54 -34.43 1.01
C VAL A 135 1.96 -33.22 0.19
N MET A 136 2.58 -32.21 0.82
CA MET A 136 2.86 -30.92 0.20
C MET A 136 4.08 -30.93 -0.72
N SER A 137 5.08 -31.78 -0.45
CA SER A 137 6.31 -31.88 -1.25
C SER A 137 6.19 -32.82 -2.45
N THR A 138 5.18 -33.69 -2.49
CA THR A 138 5.05 -34.65 -3.59
C THR A 138 4.49 -33.98 -4.83
N GLU A 139 5.32 -33.87 -5.87
CA GLU A 139 4.85 -33.51 -7.21
C GLU A 139 4.03 -34.67 -7.82
N GLY A 140 2.79 -34.38 -8.20
CA GLY A 140 1.90 -35.36 -8.84
C GLY A 140 1.05 -36.21 -7.89
N ARG A 141 1.46 -37.46 -7.60
CA ARG A 141 0.66 -38.44 -6.82
C ARG A 141 1.53 -39.22 -5.84
N LEU A 142 1.15 -39.20 -4.57
CA LEU A 142 1.80 -39.97 -3.51
C LEU A 142 1.56 -41.47 -3.71
N ARG A 143 2.64 -42.25 -3.84
CA ARG A 143 2.60 -43.72 -3.97
C ARG A 143 2.78 -44.36 -2.60
N ARG A 144 1.79 -45.12 -2.15
CA ARG A 144 1.79 -45.82 -0.85
C ARG A 144 1.57 -47.32 -1.05
N ARG A 145 2.09 -48.14 -0.14
CA ARG A 145 2.02 -49.61 -0.18
C ARG A 145 1.21 -50.12 1.00
N PHE A 146 0.33 -51.07 0.76
CA PHE A 146 -0.55 -51.65 1.78
C PHE A 146 -0.57 -53.19 1.67
N PRO A 147 -0.28 -53.94 2.74
CA PRO A 147 0.21 -53.45 4.04
C PRO A 147 1.70 -53.05 4.01
N ALA A 148 2.17 -52.44 5.09
CA ALA A 148 3.59 -52.18 5.34
C ALA A 148 4.30 -53.41 5.91
N SER A 149 3.63 -54.14 6.80
CA SER A 149 4.12 -55.40 7.39
C SER A 149 2.96 -56.36 7.65
N ALA A 150 3.24 -57.67 7.67
CA ALA A 150 2.25 -58.69 8.00
C ALA A 150 2.84 -59.79 8.90
N VAL A 151 2.00 -60.32 9.79
CA VAL A 151 2.35 -61.38 10.76
C VAL A 151 1.26 -62.44 10.77
N SER A 152 1.62 -63.72 10.65
CA SER A 152 0.69 -64.85 10.64
C SER A 152 0.78 -65.69 11.91
N PHE A 153 -0.36 -66.20 12.37
CA PHE A 153 -0.50 -67.12 13.50
C PHE A 153 -1.11 -68.44 13.04
N ALA A 154 -0.71 -69.56 13.66
CA ALA A 154 -1.52 -70.77 13.59
C ALA A 154 -2.87 -70.53 14.29
N LEU A 155 -3.96 -70.95 13.67
CA LEU A 155 -5.32 -70.82 14.22
C LEU A 155 -5.43 -71.49 15.60
N SER A 156 -4.72 -72.58 15.83
CA SER A 156 -4.67 -73.26 17.14
C SER A 156 -4.03 -72.43 18.25
N VAL A 157 -3.11 -71.50 17.90
CA VAL A 157 -2.50 -70.57 18.85
C VAL A 157 -3.43 -69.40 19.08
N PHE A 158 -4.03 -68.86 18.01
CA PHE A 158 -4.92 -67.71 18.10
C PHE A 158 -6.26 -68.04 18.77
N HIS A 159 -6.75 -69.27 18.67
CA HIS A 159 -7.97 -69.76 19.32
C HIS A 159 -7.78 -69.96 20.84
N ASN A 160 -7.46 -68.86 21.53
CA ASN A 160 -7.25 -68.79 22.96
C ASN A 160 -7.84 -67.48 23.50
N ASP A 161 -8.76 -67.59 24.44
CA ASP A 161 -9.48 -66.44 25.00
C ASP A 161 -8.57 -65.45 25.75
N ASP A 162 -7.47 -65.91 26.35
CA ASP A 162 -6.49 -65.03 27.01
C ASP A 162 -5.74 -64.17 25.99
N ILE A 163 -5.44 -64.74 24.82
CA ILE A 163 -4.79 -64.01 23.71
C ILE A 163 -5.76 -63.00 23.11
N HIS A 164 -7.01 -63.40 22.87
CA HIS A 164 -8.06 -62.47 22.45
C HIS A 164 -8.18 -61.30 23.44
N ALA A 165 -8.16 -61.59 24.75
CA ALA A 165 -8.31 -60.58 25.78
C ALA A 165 -7.14 -59.61 25.84
N ALA A 166 -5.90 -60.11 25.81
CA ALA A 166 -4.69 -59.30 25.84
C ALA A 166 -4.56 -58.41 24.59
N LEU A 167 -4.83 -58.96 23.40
CA LEU A 167 -4.76 -58.20 22.15
C LEU A 167 -5.85 -57.14 22.08
N ALA A 168 -7.07 -57.46 22.48
CA ALA A 168 -8.16 -56.50 22.49
C ALA A 168 -7.88 -55.34 23.46
N ALA A 169 -7.35 -55.63 24.65
CA ALA A 169 -6.97 -54.59 25.63
C ALA A 169 -5.83 -53.70 25.10
N ALA A 170 -4.82 -54.29 24.47
CA ALA A 170 -3.69 -53.54 23.91
C ALA A 170 -4.13 -52.62 22.76
N ILE A 171 -4.94 -53.12 21.82
CA ILE A 171 -5.43 -52.36 20.67
C ILE A 171 -6.41 -51.26 21.13
N ASP A 172 -7.31 -51.52 22.08
CA ASP A 172 -8.20 -50.49 22.64
C ASP A 172 -7.40 -49.36 23.33
N LYS A 173 -6.36 -49.72 24.09
CA LYS A 173 -5.45 -48.74 24.71
C LYS A 173 -4.74 -47.88 23.65
N MET A 174 -4.17 -48.51 22.62
CA MET A 174 -3.51 -47.81 21.51
C MET A 174 -4.49 -46.96 20.72
N ASN A 175 -5.75 -47.37 20.57
CA ASN A 175 -6.77 -46.59 19.87
C ASN A 175 -7.09 -45.26 20.56
N ARG A 176 -6.97 -45.20 21.90
CA ARG A 176 -7.39 -44.05 22.73
C ARG A 176 -6.23 -43.18 23.24
N GLN A 177 -5.06 -43.74 23.48
CA GLN A 177 -3.93 -43.01 24.07
C GLN A 177 -2.96 -42.54 22.99
N GLN A 178 -2.56 -41.26 23.05
CA GLN A 178 -1.48 -40.71 22.23
C GLN A 178 -0.14 -40.86 22.96
N VAL A 179 0.96 -40.93 22.20
CA VAL A 179 2.33 -41.04 22.73
C VAL A 179 3.12 -39.79 22.32
N ALA A 180 3.67 -39.05 23.28
CA ALA A 180 4.28 -37.74 23.04
C ALA A 180 5.49 -37.81 22.09
N GLU A 181 6.28 -38.87 22.17
CA GLU A 181 7.44 -39.17 21.33
C GLU A 181 7.08 -39.46 19.88
N MET A 182 5.83 -39.86 19.63
CA MET A 182 5.29 -40.15 18.29
C MET A 182 4.62 -38.93 17.66
N ARG A 183 4.54 -37.79 18.38
CA ARG A 183 4.04 -36.53 17.83
C ARG A 183 5.17 -35.77 17.13
N PRO A 184 4.91 -35.20 15.95
CA PRO A 184 5.88 -34.38 15.25
C PRO A 184 6.25 -33.14 16.08
N ARG A 185 7.51 -32.72 16.01
CA ARG A 185 8.02 -31.53 16.69
C ARG A 185 8.48 -30.50 15.67
N ALA A 186 8.24 -29.23 15.95
CA ALA A 186 8.67 -28.10 15.13
C ALA A 186 9.57 -27.15 15.93
N ARG A 187 10.72 -26.82 15.37
CA ARG A 187 11.68 -25.89 15.99
C ARG A 187 11.21 -24.46 15.82
N LYS A 188 10.94 -23.76 16.92
CA LYS A 188 10.64 -22.32 16.93
C LYS A 188 11.41 -21.64 18.04
N SER A 189 12.04 -20.51 17.71
CA SER A 189 12.82 -19.72 18.67
C SER A 189 13.83 -20.57 19.47
N ARG A 190 14.56 -21.44 18.75
CA ARG A 190 15.58 -22.39 19.24
C ARG A 190 15.07 -23.58 20.08
N HIS A 191 13.77 -23.67 20.38
CA HIS A 191 13.17 -24.77 21.16
C HIS A 191 12.28 -25.67 20.30
N ASP A 192 12.27 -26.98 20.60
CA ASP A 192 11.46 -27.98 19.88
C ASP A 192 10.14 -28.20 20.59
N GLN A 193 9.04 -27.75 19.98
CA GLN A 193 7.69 -27.87 20.53
C GLN A 193 6.86 -28.87 19.73
N ILE A 194 5.87 -29.49 20.37
CA ILE A 194 4.93 -30.41 19.71
C ILE A 194 4.11 -29.65 18.64
N GLU A 195 4.08 -30.18 17.42
CA GLU A 195 3.33 -29.64 16.29
C GLU A 195 2.01 -30.38 16.13
N GLU A 196 0.94 -29.82 16.67
CA GLU A 196 -0.38 -30.47 16.69
C GLU A 196 -1.02 -30.62 15.31
N ARG A 197 -0.56 -29.88 14.31
CA ARG A 197 -1.17 -29.84 12.97
C ARG A 197 -0.69 -30.97 12.06
N ASP A 198 0.34 -31.71 12.44
CA ASP A 198 0.89 -32.81 11.63
C ASP A 198 0.46 -34.19 12.18
N THR A 199 0.64 -35.27 11.39
CA THR A 199 0.14 -36.61 11.73
C THR A 199 1.06 -37.35 12.70
N ASN A 200 0.47 -38.17 13.56
CA ASN A 200 1.23 -39.05 14.46
C ASN A 200 1.96 -40.14 13.67
N ASN A 201 3.16 -40.49 14.12
CA ASN A 201 3.91 -41.62 13.60
C ASN A 201 3.23 -42.96 14.01
N PRO A 202 2.93 -43.86 13.06
CA PRO A 202 2.20 -45.11 13.34
C PRO A 202 3.03 -46.24 13.99
N SER A 203 4.32 -46.02 14.28
CA SER A 203 5.25 -47.04 14.79
C SER A 203 4.77 -47.81 16.02
N ILE A 204 3.90 -47.26 16.87
CA ILE A 204 3.30 -48.00 18.00
C ILE A 204 2.49 -49.21 17.53
N VAL A 205 1.83 -49.11 16.39
CA VAL A 205 1.04 -50.20 15.81
C VAL A 205 1.83 -50.94 14.75
N THR A 206 2.45 -50.22 13.80
CA THR A 206 3.11 -50.85 12.64
C THR A 206 4.41 -51.57 12.99
N ASP A 207 5.12 -51.10 14.02
CA ASP A 207 6.42 -51.65 14.42
C ASP A 207 6.33 -52.35 15.78
N PHE A 208 5.86 -51.67 16.83
CA PHE A 208 5.86 -52.21 18.20
C PHE A 208 4.85 -53.35 18.38
N LEU A 209 3.57 -53.16 18.08
CA LEU A 209 2.59 -54.24 18.14
C LEU A 209 2.95 -55.39 17.18
N ALA A 210 3.34 -55.07 15.95
CA ALA A 210 3.80 -56.07 14.99
C ALA A 210 4.97 -56.90 15.53
N THR A 211 5.94 -56.29 16.20
CA THR A 211 7.09 -56.97 16.82
C THR A 211 6.67 -57.89 17.96
N ILE A 212 5.70 -57.48 18.79
CA ILE A 212 5.14 -58.33 19.85
C ILE A 212 4.48 -59.57 19.23
N LEU A 213 3.68 -59.39 18.18
CA LEU A 213 3.00 -60.49 17.51
C LEU A 213 3.96 -61.51 16.89
N ARG A 214 5.10 -61.06 16.37
CA ARG A 214 6.17 -61.94 15.84
C ARG A 214 6.77 -62.89 16.88
N THR A 215 6.58 -62.66 18.18
CA THR A 215 7.09 -63.60 19.21
C THR A 215 6.33 -64.92 19.24
N LYS A 216 5.09 -64.95 18.73
CA LYS A 216 4.18 -66.11 18.73
C LYS A 216 3.67 -66.48 17.34
N GLY A 217 4.14 -65.78 16.31
CA GLY A 217 3.77 -65.98 14.90
C GLY A 217 4.93 -65.69 13.97
N ASP A 218 4.72 -65.88 12.67
CA ASP A 218 5.76 -65.75 11.65
C ASP A 218 5.55 -64.49 10.80
N VAL A 219 6.64 -63.92 10.29
CA VAL A 219 6.54 -62.84 9.29
C VAL A 219 6.13 -63.44 7.96
N VAL A 220 5.02 -62.97 7.41
CA VAL A 220 4.46 -63.47 6.14
C VAL A 220 4.53 -62.40 5.07
N GLN A 221 4.74 -62.82 3.82
CA GLN A 221 4.61 -61.97 2.65
C GLN A 221 3.20 -62.12 2.07
N VAL A 222 2.42 -61.05 2.14
CA VAL A 222 1.08 -60.99 1.53
C VAL A 222 1.11 -60.14 0.26
N PRO A 223 0.13 -60.29 -0.65
CA PRO A 223 0.03 -59.43 -1.81
C PRO A 223 -0.02 -57.94 -1.42
N VAL A 224 0.96 -57.17 -1.87
CA VAL A 224 1.09 -55.74 -1.56
C VAL A 224 0.36 -54.90 -2.60
N LEU A 225 -0.62 -54.12 -2.15
CA LEU A 225 -1.32 -53.15 -2.96
C LEU A 225 -0.51 -51.84 -3.04
N ALA A 226 0.00 -51.52 -4.23
CA ALA A 226 0.60 -50.20 -4.51
C ALA A 226 -0.47 -49.23 -5.02
N LYS A 227 -0.71 -48.14 -4.29
CA LYS A 227 -1.79 -47.19 -4.58
C LYS A 227 -1.29 -45.76 -4.67
N ASN A 228 -1.71 -45.06 -5.73
CA ASN A 228 -1.62 -43.61 -5.82
C ASN A 228 -2.70 -42.97 -4.94
N THR A 229 -2.32 -42.49 -3.76
CA THR A 229 -3.21 -41.76 -2.85
C THR A 229 -3.21 -40.28 -3.18
N ARG A 230 -4.39 -39.73 -3.46
CA ARG A 230 -4.58 -38.28 -3.64
C ARG A 230 -5.01 -37.71 -2.29
N GLU A 231 -4.03 -37.18 -1.56
CA GLU A 231 -4.21 -36.51 -0.28
C GLU A 231 -4.16 -34.99 -0.47
N GLN A 232 -4.81 -34.26 0.44
CA GLN A 232 -4.77 -32.81 0.53
C GLN A 232 -4.74 -32.41 2.01
N VAL A 233 -3.94 -31.39 2.30
CA VAL A 233 -3.89 -30.73 3.61
C VAL A 233 -4.23 -29.27 3.35
N ASN A 234 -5.45 -28.88 3.74
CA ASN A 234 -5.95 -27.53 3.52
C ASN A 234 -6.09 -26.81 4.86
N TRP A 235 -5.59 -25.59 4.92
CA TRP A 235 -5.54 -24.81 6.16
C TRP A 235 -5.77 -23.33 5.86
N GLN A 236 -6.81 -22.76 6.46
CA GLN A 236 -7.05 -21.32 6.48
C GLN A 236 -7.60 -20.93 7.85
N ASP A 237 -6.78 -20.23 8.65
CA ASP A 237 -7.14 -19.68 9.98
C ASP A 237 -7.84 -20.66 10.94
N ALA A 238 -7.49 -21.94 10.85
CA ALA A 238 -8.08 -23.01 11.65
C ALA A 238 -7.14 -23.55 12.74
N ARG A 239 -7.68 -24.24 13.76
CA ARG A 239 -6.88 -24.96 14.76
C ARG A 239 -6.14 -26.15 14.13
N LEU A 240 -6.89 -27.03 13.47
CA LEU A 240 -6.39 -28.20 12.74
C LEU A 240 -6.71 -28.07 11.25
N PRO A 241 -5.78 -28.51 10.36
CA PRO A 241 -6.03 -28.52 8.93
C PRO A 241 -7.09 -29.55 8.56
N TRP A 242 -7.86 -29.29 7.51
CA TRP A 242 -8.70 -30.32 6.90
C TRP A 242 -7.82 -31.37 6.23
N ARG A 243 -8.15 -32.64 6.46
CA ARG A 243 -7.52 -33.82 5.85
C ARG A 243 -8.57 -34.75 5.30
N ARG A 244 -8.16 -35.59 4.35
CA ARG A 244 -9.01 -36.67 3.87
C ARG A 244 -9.20 -37.73 4.96
N SER A 245 -10.43 -38.25 5.11
CA SER A 245 -10.77 -39.21 6.16
C SER A 245 -9.84 -40.46 6.15
N PRO A 246 -9.18 -40.78 7.28
CA PRO A 246 -8.40 -42.01 7.44
C PRO A 246 -9.29 -43.26 7.32
N SER A 247 -10.51 -43.20 7.86
CA SER A 247 -11.51 -44.27 7.76
C SER A 247 -11.85 -44.58 6.30
N TRP A 248 -11.97 -43.56 5.44
CA TRP A 248 -12.21 -43.76 4.01
C TRP A 248 -11.07 -44.48 3.29
N LEU A 249 -9.81 -44.20 3.65
CA LEU A 249 -8.68 -44.92 3.09
C LEU A 249 -8.72 -46.39 3.52
N LEU A 250 -8.96 -46.66 4.81
CA LEU A 250 -9.10 -48.02 5.34
C LEU A 250 -10.18 -48.81 4.57
N THR A 251 -11.38 -48.25 4.44
CA THR A 251 -12.49 -48.87 3.69
C THR A 251 -12.07 -49.22 2.27
N ARG A 252 -11.43 -48.28 1.56
CA ARG A 252 -10.99 -48.50 0.17
C ARG A 252 -9.90 -49.55 0.05
N VAL A 253 -8.94 -49.57 0.96
CA VAL A 253 -7.85 -50.55 0.97
C VAL A 253 -8.39 -51.92 1.31
N ALA A 254 -9.28 -52.04 2.30
CA ALA A 254 -9.93 -53.29 2.67
C ALA A 254 -10.74 -53.87 1.50
N ILE A 255 -11.64 -53.08 0.88
CA ILE A 255 -12.45 -53.54 -0.26
C ILE A 255 -11.55 -53.96 -1.43
N GLN A 256 -10.55 -53.16 -1.80
CA GLN A 256 -9.67 -53.51 -2.92
C GLN A 256 -8.88 -54.79 -2.64
N THR A 257 -8.32 -54.92 -1.43
CA THR A 257 -7.56 -56.10 -1.02
C THR A 257 -8.42 -57.36 -1.11
N ILE A 258 -9.62 -57.32 -0.54
CA ILE A 258 -10.55 -58.47 -0.53
C ILE A 258 -10.98 -58.86 -1.95
N LEU A 259 -11.39 -57.89 -2.77
CA LEU A 259 -11.82 -58.17 -4.15
C LEU A 259 -10.66 -58.69 -5.01
N SER A 260 -9.45 -58.15 -4.85
CA SER A 260 -8.26 -58.61 -5.58
C SER A 260 -7.77 -60.00 -5.18
N ARG A 261 -8.04 -60.45 -3.94
CA ARG A 261 -7.67 -61.79 -3.46
C ARG A 261 -8.65 -62.87 -3.87
N HIS A 262 -9.90 -62.51 -4.10
CA HIS A 262 -10.96 -63.47 -4.44
C HIS A 262 -11.37 -63.44 -5.92
N HIS A 263 -11.14 -62.34 -6.63
CA HIS A 263 -11.26 -62.22 -8.10
C HIS A 263 -10.13 -61.34 -8.65
N ASP A 264 -10.47 -60.26 -9.38
CA ASP A 264 -9.54 -59.34 -10.03
C ASP A 264 -9.79 -57.89 -9.59
N ASP A 265 -8.76 -57.05 -9.72
CA ASP A 265 -8.77 -55.61 -9.46
C ASP A 265 -9.78 -54.85 -10.34
N ALA A 266 -10.19 -55.39 -11.49
CA ALA A 266 -11.26 -54.81 -12.30
C ALA A 266 -12.58 -54.70 -11.52
N LEU A 267 -12.91 -55.68 -10.67
CA LEU A 267 -14.15 -55.68 -9.88
C LEU A 267 -14.18 -54.52 -8.85
N TYR A 268 -13.02 -54.20 -8.27
CA TYR A 268 -12.89 -53.00 -7.41
C TYR A 268 -13.14 -51.71 -8.19
N LYS A 269 -12.61 -51.60 -9.42
CA LYS A 269 -12.83 -50.40 -10.26
C LYS A 269 -14.30 -50.24 -10.62
N GLN A 270 -14.99 -51.34 -10.96
CA GLN A 270 -16.43 -51.37 -11.22
C GLN A 270 -17.22 -50.91 -9.98
N PHE A 271 -16.95 -51.51 -8.82
CA PHE A 271 -17.58 -51.11 -7.56
C PHE A 271 -17.36 -49.63 -7.24
N MET A 272 -16.15 -49.09 -7.41
CA MET A 272 -15.87 -47.69 -7.12
C MET A 272 -16.70 -46.72 -7.98
N VAL A 273 -16.98 -47.06 -9.24
CA VAL A 273 -17.85 -46.26 -10.11
C VAL A 273 -19.30 -46.38 -9.67
N PHE A 274 -19.76 -47.61 -9.37
CA PHE A 274 -21.10 -47.85 -8.85
C PHE A 274 -21.35 -47.10 -7.53
N PHE A 275 -20.42 -47.15 -6.58
CA PHE A 275 -20.48 -46.43 -5.31
C PHE A 275 -20.54 -44.91 -5.51
N MET A 276 -19.72 -44.37 -6.43
CA MET A 276 -19.78 -42.94 -6.77
C MET A 276 -21.15 -42.55 -7.37
N ALA A 277 -21.75 -43.41 -8.20
CA ALA A 277 -23.10 -43.16 -8.72
C ALA A 277 -24.16 -43.19 -7.62
N GLN A 278 -24.08 -44.08 -6.64
CA GLN A 278 -25.01 -44.09 -5.49
C GLN A 278 -24.92 -42.79 -4.67
N ILE A 279 -23.70 -42.25 -4.48
CA ILE A 279 -23.52 -40.94 -3.84
C ILE A 279 -24.13 -39.82 -4.69
N LEU A 280 -23.96 -39.85 -6.02
CA LEU A 280 -24.58 -38.87 -6.93
C LEU A 280 -26.10 -38.94 -6.87
N ALA A 281 -26.69 -40.13 -6.88
CA ALA A 281 -28.12 -40.33 -6.73
C ALA A 281 -28.65 -39.76 -5.40
N ALA A 282 -27.91 -39.98 -4.30
CA ALA A 282 -28.22 -39.37 -3.01
C ALA A 282 -28.02 -37.84 -3.02
N ALA A 283 -27.10 -37.29 -3.82
CA ALA A 283 -26.84 -35.85 -3.87
C ALA A 283 -27.92 -35.06 -4.63
N LEU A 284 -28.51 -35.61 -5.69
CA LEU A 284 -29.42 -34.90 -6.59
C LEU A 284 -30.63 -34.23 -5.90
N PRO A 285 -31.33 -34.86 -4.93
CA PRO A 285 -32.47 -34.24 -4.26
C PRO A 285 -32.12 -33.14 -3.25
N ARG A 286 -30.84 -32.88 -2.96
CA ARG A 286 -30.39 -32.11 -1.79
C ARG A 286 -29.94 -30.66 -2.09
N SER A 287 -30.31 -30.14 -3.27
CA SER A 287 -30.01 -28.76 -3.70
C SER A 287 -28.55 -28.33 -3.46
N LEU A 288 -27.61 -29.16 -3.93
CA LEU A 288 -26.19 -28.85 -3.92
C LEU A 288 -25.82 -27.87 -5.04
N PRO A 289 -24.72 -27.10 -4.91
CA PRO A 289 -24.21 -26.25 -5.99
C PRO A 289 -23.97 -27.05 -7.27
N ARG A 290 -24.31 -26.47 -8.42
CA ARG A 290 -24.23 -27.16 -9.71
C ARG A 290 -22.79 -27.47 -10.10
N GLU A 291 -21.82 -26.67 -9.67
CA GLU A 291 -20.39 -27.00 -9.88
C GLU A 291 -19.97 -28.30 -9.18
N VAL A 292 -20.55 -28.61 -8.01
CA VAL A 292 -20.25 -29.84 -7.27
C VAL A 292 -20.83 -31.05 -8.01
N ILE A 293 -22.08 -30.94 -8.48
CA ILE A 293 -22.73 -32.00 -9.28
C ILE A 293 -21.95 -32.23 -10.58
N TYR A 294 -21.53 -31.17 -11.27
CA TYR A 294 -20.67 -31.26 -12.46
C TYR A 294 -19.35 -31.99 -12.15
N CYS A 295 -18.66 -31.64 -11.06
CA CYS A 295 -17.43 -32.32 -10.65
C CYS A 295 -17.64 -33.81 -10.39
N MET A 296 -18.79 -34.19 -9.79
CA MET A 296 -19.14 -35.58 -9.54
C MET A 296 -19.37 -36.33 -10.85
N VAL A 297 -20.16 -35.77 -11.77
CA VAL A 297 -20.41 -36.33 -13.10
C VAL A 297 -19.10 -36.48 -13.88
N ALA A 298 -18.28 -35.44 -13.96
CA ALA A 298 -17.00 -35.47 -14.66
C ALA A 298 -16.05 -36.56 -14.12
N LYS A 299 -16.03 -36.76 -12.79
CA LYS A 299 -15.20 -37.80 -12.16
C LYS A 299 -15.71 -39.22 -12.44
N ILE A 300 -17.02 -39.43 -12.48
CA ILE A 300 -17.64 -40.71 -12.85
C ILE A 300 -17.37 -40.99 -14.33
N SER A 301 -17.69 -40.05 -15.22
CA SER A 301 -17.47 -40.16 -16.67
C SER A 301 -16.00 -40.42 -17.01
N GLY A 302 -15.07 -39.69 -16.38
CA GLY A 302 -13.63 -39.90 -16.58
C GLY A 302 -13.10 -41.22 -16.03
N ARG A 303 -13.80 -41.87 -15.08
CA ARG A 303 -13.48 -43.24 -14.64
C ARG A 303 -14.03 -44.27 -15.62
N LEU A 304 -15.25 -44.07 -16.10
CA LEU A 304 -15.87 -44.91 -17.12
C LEU A 304 -15.03 -44.94 -18.41
N GLN A 305 -14.51 -43.79 -18.86
CA GLN A 305 -13.62 -43.71 -20.03
C GLN A 305 -12.30 -44.48 -19.87
N LYS A 306 -11.83 -44.69 -18.64
CA LYS A 306 -10.58 -45.42 -18.34
C LYS A 306 -10.79 -46.92 -18.23
N MET A 307 -12.04 -47.37 -18.22
CA MET A 307 -12.37 -48.79 -18.20
C MET A 307 -12.50 -49.27 -19.64
N GLU A 308 -11.90 -50.42 -19.96
CA GLU A 308 -12.12 -51.07 -21.26
C GLU A 308 -13.62 -51.36 -21.41
N ARG A 309 -14.20 -51.00 -22.56
CA ARG A 309 -15.63 -51.22 -22.85
C ARG A 309 -15.89 -52.72 -23.06
N THR A 310 -15.84 -53.49 -21.98
CA THR A 310 -16.35 -54.86 -21.95
C THR A 310 -17.87 -54.83 -21.84
N SER A 311 -18.52 -55.66 -22.66
CA SER A 311 -19.96 -55.95 -22.81
C SER A 311 -20.91 -55.44 -21.71
N SER A 312 -22.06 -54.88 -22.12
CA SER A 312 -23.16 -54.38 -21.27
C SER A 312 -23.38 -55.18 -19.98
N ARG A 313 -22.88 -54.67 -18.84
CA ARG A 313 -23.10 -55.26 -17.51
C ARG A 313 -24.24 -54.50 -16.79
N PRO A 314 -25.12 -55.17 -16.03
CA PRO A 314 -26.28 -54.54 -15.37
C PRO A 314 -25.96 -53.34 -14.47
N TRP A 315 -24.80 -53.34 -13.79
CA TRP A 315 -24.38 -52.22 -12.95
C TRP A 315 -24.12 -50.94 -13.76
N LEU A 316 -23.72 -51.05 -15.04
CA LEU A 316 -23.40 -49.90 -15.89
C LEU A 316 -24.67 -49.12 -16.25
N GLN A 317 -25.76 -49.82 -16.55
CA GLN A 317 -27.06 -49.20 -16.83
C GLN A 317 -27.58 -48.39 -15.61
N SER A 318 -27.35 -48.90 -14.40
CA SER A 318 -27.66 -48.16 -13.17
C SER A 318 -26.85 -46.87 -13.07
N VAL A 319 -25.55 -46.91 -13.35
CA VAL A 319 -24.67 -45.73 -13.34
C VAL A 319 -25.08 -44.70 -14.41
N GLU A 320 -25.33 -45.15 -15.64
CA GLU A 320 -25.74 -44.29 -16.76
C GLU A 320 -27.04 -43.56 -16.47
N SER A 321 -28.03 -44.23 -15.87
CA SER A 321 -29.30 -43.62 -15.50
C SER A 321 -29.14 -42.45 -14.52
N VAL A 322 -28.25 -42.59 -13.53
CA VAL A 322 -27.98 -41.55 -12.53
C VAL A 322 -27.21 -40.38 -13.13
N VAL A 323 -26.23 -40.66 -13.98
CA VAL A 323 -25.46 -39.61 -14.68
C VAL A 323 -26.35 -38.81 -15.63
N ALA A 324 -27.23 -39.48 -16.39
CA ALA A 324 -28.18 -38.81 -17.27
C ALA A 324 -29.14 -37.90 -16.50
N ALA A 325 -29.68 -38.37 -15.36
CA ALA A 325 -30.53 -37.55 -14.49
C ALA A 325 -29.80 -36.30 -13.96
N ALA A 326 -28.51 -36.43 -13.63
CA ALA A 326 -27.70 -35.31 -13.17
C ALA A 326 -27.44 -34.27 -14.27
N VAL A 327 -27.14 -34.71 -15.50
CA VAL A 327 -26.92 -33.83 -16.66
C VAL A 327 -28.18 -33.05 -17.01
N LEU A 328 -29.33 -33.74 -17.11
CA LEU A 328 -30.62 -33.10 -17.39
C LEU A 328 -30.96 -32.03 -16.33
N SER A 329 -30.69 -32.30 -15.06
CA SER A 329 -30.93 -31.32 -13.98
C SER A 329 -30.05 -30.07 -14.09
N MET A 330 -28.84 -30.17 -14.67
CA MET A 330 -27.95 -29.02 -14.89
C MET A 330 -28.38 -28.19 -16.11
N GLU A 331 -28.78 -28.85 -17.22
CA GLU A 331 -29.24 -28.18 -18.44
C GLU A 331 -30.49 -27.33 -18.19
N GLN A 332 -31.50 -27.89 -17.50
CA GLN A 332 -32.72 -27.16 -17.12
C GLN A 332 -32.44 -25.89 -16.28
N SER A 333 -31.42 -25.95 -15.42
CA SER A 333 -31.03 -24.80 -14.58
C SER A 333 -30.33 -23.70 -15.37
N TRP A 334 -29.58 -24.06 -16.41
CA TRP A 334 -28.86 -23.13 -17.29
C TRP A 334 -29.83 -22.35 -18.17
N GLU A 335 -30.81 -23.03 -18.79
CA GLU A 335 -31.84 -22.40 -19.63
C GLU A 335 -32.67 -21.35 -18.87
N ALA A 336 -33.04 -21.64 -17.62
CA ALA A 336 -33.78 -20.70 -16.77
C ALA A 336 -32.99 -19.42 -16.44
N THR A 337 -31.65 -19.53 -16.34
CA THR A 337 -30.78 -18.39 -16.02
C THR A 337 -30.58 -17.47 -17.23
N ASN A 338 -30.40 -18.04 -18.42
CA ASN A 338 -30.22 -17.27 -19.66
C ASN A 338 -31.46 -16.43 -20.03
N GLN A 339 -32.67 -16.90 -19.73
CA GLN A 339 -33.91 -16.16 -20.01
C GLN A 339 -34.09 -14.90 -19.13
N GLN A 340 -33.37 -14.78 -18.01
CA GLN A 340 -33.45 -13.61 -17.12
C GLN A 340 -32.45 -12.49 -17.47
N ALA A 341 -31.43 -12.75 -18.29
CA ALA A 341 -30.27 -11.87 -18.41
C ALA A 341 -30.29 -10.87 -19.59
N ASP A 342 -31.23 -10.94 -20.55
CA ASP A 342 -31.16 -10.12 -21.77
C ASP A 342 -32.55 -9.81 -22.40
N PRO A 343 -33.10 -8.57 -22.32
CA PRO A 343 -34.30 -8.16 -23.05
C PRO A 343 -33.97 -7.33 -24.33
N PRO A 344 -34.68 -7.53 -25.46
CA PRO A 344 -34.37 -6.85 -26.73
C PRO A 344 -34.86 -5.39 -26.77
N GLN A 345 -34.06 -4.46 -27.31
CA GLN A 345 -34.44 -3.06 -27.57
C GLN A 345 -34.44 -2.73 -29.07
N ASP A 346 -35.39 -1.88 -29.49
CA ASP A 346 -35.66 -1.46 -30.89
C ASP A 346 -35.44 0.07 -31.03
N ILE A 347 -34.70 0.52 -32.05
CA ILE A 347 -34.32 1.94 -32.27
C ILE A 347 -34.94 2.44 -33.59
N LYS A 348 -35.60 3.62 -33.59
CA LYS A 348 -36.19 4.26 -34.78
C LYS A 348 -35.62 5.65 -35.08
N LEU A 349 -35.49 5.98 -36.38
CA LEU A 349 -34.94 7.22 -36.95
C LEU A 349 -36.00 8.32 -37.22
N ILE A 350 -35.58 9.60 -37.19
CA ILE A 350 -36.43 10.81 -37.34
C ILE A 350 -36.60 11.22 -38.83
N PRO A 351 -37.80 11.63 -39.30
CA PRO A 351 -38.04 11.95 -40.72
C PRO A 351 -37.68 13.38 -41.14
N SER A 352 -37.22 13.52 -42.38
CA SER A 352 -36.67 14.73 -43.03
C SER A 352 -37.59 15.93 -43.22
N LYS A 353 -38.88 15.85 -42.86
CA LYS A 353 -39.85 16.94 -43.08
C LYS A 353 -39.78 18.08 -42.04
N LEU A 354 -39.00 17.91 -40.97
CA LEU A 354 -38.78 18.93 -39.94
C LEU A 354 -37.75 20.00 -40.34
N LEU A 355 -36.96 19.78 -41.41
CA LEU A 355 -35.81 20.63 -41.75
C LEU A 355 -36.17 21.88 -42.58
N ASP A 356 -37.24 21.84 -43.37
CA ASP A 356 -37.55 22.93 -44.32
C ASP A 356 -38.26 24.13 -43.68
N ARG A 357 -38.78 23.99 -42.45
CA ARG A 357 -39.55 25.05 -41.79
C ARG A 357 -38.67 26.15 -41.17
N ASP A 358 -37.36 25.92 -41.06
CA ASP A 358 -36.44 26.77 -40.28
C ASP A 358 -35.63 27.78 -41.12
N THR A 359 -35.93 27.96 -42.41
CA THR A 359 -35.04 28.69 -43.33
C THR A 359 -35.43 30.13 -43.69
N ARG A 360 -36.46 30.77 -43.11
CA ARG A 360 -36.78 32.21 -43.37
C ARG A 360 -37.40 32.97 -42.17
N ILE A 361 -36.77 34.08 -41.74
CA ILE A 361 -37.23 34.95 -40.61
C ILE A 361 -37.21 36.46 -40.98
N LYS A 362 -38.19 37.24 -40.49
CA LYS A 362 -38.22 38.73 -40.46
C LYS A 362 -38.00 39.23 -39.02
N LEU A 363 -37.26 40.33 -38.81
CA LEU A 363 -36.77 40.79 -37.48
C LEU A 363 -37.25 42.21 -37.06
N PRO A 364 -38.55 42.45 -36.86
CA PRO A 364 -39.09 43.76 -36.45
C PRO A 364 -38.61 44.24 -35.06
N ALA A 365 -38.05 43.34 -34.25
CA ALA A 365 -37.39 43.70 -32.99
C ALA A 365 -36.06 44.45 -33.19
N LEU A 366 -35.35 44.19 -34.30
CA LEU A 366 -34.14 44.92 -34.67
C LEU A 366 -34.46 46.36 -35.06
N ASP A 367 -35.56 46.55 -35.81
CA ASP A 367 -36.03 47.87 -36.22
C ASP A 367 -36.41 48.73 -34.99
N LYS A 368 -37.14 48.16 -34.03
CA LYS A 368 -37.43 48.83 -32.74
C LYS A 368 -36.19 49.10 -31.89
N PHE A 369 -35.16 48.23 -31.95
CA PHE A 369 -33.91 48.44 -31.23
C PHE A 369 -33.14 49.66 -31.76
N ILE A 370 -33.12 49.85 -33.08
CA ILE A 370 -32.45 50.99 -33.73
C ILE A 370 -33.11 52.31 -33.32
N GLU A 371 -34.44 52.38 -33.26
CA GLU A 371 -35.18 53.56 -32.80
C GLU A 371 -34.90 53.91 -31.32
N SER A 372 -34.53 52.93 -30.48
CA SER A 372 -34.26 53.11 -29.04
C SER A 372 -32.88 53.70 -28.69
N LEU A 373 -32.01 53.93 -29.68
CA LEU A 373 -30.62 54.37 -29.46
C LEU A 373 -30.53 55.84 -29.02
N GLY A 374 -31.41 56.72 -29.52
CA GLY A 374 -31.38 58.17 -29.25
C GLY A 374 -31.91 58.61 -27.87
N LEU A 375 -32.48 57.71 -27.06
CA LEU A 375 -33.15 58.02 -25.78
C LEU A 375 -32.34 57.63 -24.53
N ARG A 376 -31.09 57.18 -24.69
CA ARG A 376 -30.29 56.57 -23.61
C ARG A 376 -29.59 57.65 -22.76
N LYS A 377 -29.31 57.37 -21.49
CA LYS A 377 -28.53 58.23 -20.57
C LYS A 377 -27.08 57.72 -20.41
N PRO A 378 -26.08 58.58 -20.12
CA PRO A 378 -24.71 58.16 -19.83
C PRO A 378 -24.64 57.17 -18.67
N ILE A 379 -23.81 56.13 -18.79
CA ILE A 379 -23.57 55.15 -17.72
C ILE A 379 -22.39 55.66 -16.90
N VAL A 380 -22.63 56.22 -15.72
CA VAL A 380 -21.57 56.56 -14.77
C VAL A 380 -21.27 55.31 -13.95
N ASN A 381 -20.17 54.62 -14.27
CA ASN A 381 -19.66 53.51 -13.46
C ASN A 381 -18.94 54.07 -12.23
N ASP A 382 -19.65 54.20 -11.11
CA ASP A 382 -19.05 54.50 -9.80
C ASP A 382 -18.69 53.19 -9.08
N GLY A 383 -17.78 52.41 -9.68
CA GLY A 383 -17.33 51.14 -9.12
C GLY A 383 -16.50 51.38 -7.86
N SER A 384 -17.05 51.07 -6.67
CA SER A 384 -16.30 51.08 -5.42
C SER A 384 -15.30 49.93 -5.38
N PHE A 385 -14.08 50.17 -5.87
CA PHE A 385 -12.97 49.22 -5.74
C PHE A 385 -12.51 49.13 -4.27
N THR A 386 -12.33 47.91 -3.76
CA THR A 386 -11.68 47.64 -2.48
C THR A 386 -10.64 46.53 -2.66
N PRO A 387 -9.39 46.73 -2.21
CA PRO A 387 -8.38 45.67 -2.24
C PRO A 387 -8.85 44.43 -1.47
N THR A 388 -8.73 43.26 -2.07
CA THR A 388 -9.20 41.99 -1.50
C THR A 388 -8.23 41.36 -0.49
N TRP A 389 -6.98 41.83 -0.43
CA TRP A 389 -5.94 41.23 0.41
C TRP A 389 -4.76 42.17 0.72
N SER A 390 -4.01 41.87 1.78
CA SER A 390 -2.82 42.62 2.24
C SER A 390 -1.56 41.75 2.25
N VAL A 391 -0.37 42.36 2.34
CA VAL A 391 0.90 41.63 2.55
C VAL A 391 1.05 41.31 4.04
N PRO A 392 1.43 40.09 4.44
CA PRO A 392 1.70 39.79 5.85
C PRO A 392 2.93 40.54 6.36
N GLU A 393 2.88 41.03 7.60
CA GLU A 393 4.01 41.62 8.29
C GLU A 393 4.38 40.78 9.52
N TRP A 394 5.59 40.23 9.51
CA TRP A 394 6.13 39.45 10.62
C TRP A 394 7.41 40.08 11.15
N THR A 395 7.55 40.10 12.47
CA THR A 395 8.72 40.66 13.16
C THR A 395 9.78 39.58 13.42
N SER A 396 10.99 39.98 13.80
CA SER A 396 12.07 39.06 14.15
C SER A 396 11.83 38.24 15.43
N SER A 397 10.89 38.67 16.28
CA SER A 397 10.58 38.01 17.55
C SER A 397 9.41 37.02 17.46
N SER A 398 8.60 37.09 16.40
CA SER A 398 7.42 36.26 16.17
C SER A 398 7.64 35.27 15.04
N LEU A 399 7.29 33.99 15.25
CA LEU A 399 7.27 33.00 14.17
C LEU A 399 6.05 33.25 13.26
N PRO A 400 6.19 33.18 11.92
CA PRO A 400 5.06 33.28 11.00
C PRO A 400 3.96 32.24 11.26
N ASP A 401 2.72 32.64 11.03
CA ASP A 401 1.55 31.75 11.12
C ASP A 401 1.56 30.76 9.94
N PRO A 402 1.43 29.44 10.17
CA PRO A 402 1.33 28.44 9.09
C PRO A 402 0.05 28.54 8.22
N ALA A 403 -0.84 29.50 8.44
CA ALA A 403 -2.06 29.70 7.66
C ALA A 403 -1.84 30.49 6.34
N PHE A 404 -1.18 29.87 5.35
CA PHE A 404 -1.02 30.45 4.02
C PHE A 404 -2.34 30.45 3.22
N ARG A 405 -2.62 31.53 2.50
CA ARG A 405 -3.71 31.56 1.51
C ARG A 405 -3.46 30.53 0.41
N GLN A 406 -4.54 29.91 -0.10
CA GLN A 406 -4.44 28.80 -1.06
C GLN A 406 -4.73 29.22 -2.51
N THR A 407 -5.38 30.36 -2.73
CA THR A 407 -5.81 30.82 -4.06
C THR A 407 -5.58 32.31 -4.27
N GLY A 408 -5.43 32.70 -5.54
CA GLY A 408 -5.24 34.09 -5.96
C GLY A 408 -3.82 34.63 -5.75
N ASP A 409 -3.58 35.84 -6.25
CA ASP A 409 -2.24 36.48 -6.22
C ASP A 409 -1.70 36.69 -4.79
N GLY A 410 -2.60 36.88 -3.84
CA GLY A 410 -2.26 37.00 -2.44
C GLY A 410 -1.61 35.75 -1.83
N ALA A 411 -1.93 34.55 -2.33
CA ALA A 411 -1.33 33.30 -1.87
C ALA A 411 0.17 33.23 -2.18
N VAL A 412 0.54 33.57 -3.41
CA VAL A 412 1.94 33.59 -3.85
C VAL A 412 2.76 34.64 -3.09
N VAL A 413 2.13 35.78 -2.78
CA VAL A 413 2.78 36.85 -2.01
C VAL A 413 3.03 36.46 -0.55
N ASP A 414 2.15 35.67 0.08
CA ASP A 414 2.39 35.13 1.42
C ASP A 414 3.66 34.29 1.46
N LEU A 415 3.87 33.45 0.43
CA LEU A 415 5.06 32.62 0.30
C LEU A 415 6.33 33.47 0.15
N PHE A 416 6.28 34.54 -0.65
CA PHE A 416 7.43 35.43 -0.83
C PHE A 416 7.76 36.20 0.46
N ALA A 417 6.74 36.66 1.19
CA ALA A 417 6.92 37.28 2.50
C ALA A 417 7.55 36.31 3.49
N PHE A 418 7.15 35.04 3.43
CA PHE A 418 7.67 34.01 4.31
C PHE A 418 9.14 33.69 4.02
N GLU A 419 9.49 33.50 2.76
CA GLU A 419 10.87 33.28 2.32
C GLU A 419 11.78 34.46 2.66
N ALA A 420 11.28 35.69 2.54
CA ALA A 420 11.99 36.90 2.94
C ALA A 420 12.20 36.95 4.46
N TRP A 421 11.18 36.58 5.25
CA TRP A 421 11.30 36.47 6.70
C TRP A 421 12.35 35.42 7.09
N VAL A 422 12.35 34.24 6.43
CA VAL A 422 13.36 33.20 6.69
C VAL A 422 14.76 33.70 6.39
N ALA A 423 14.96 34.35 5.24
CA ALA A 423 16.26 34.85 4.80
C ALA A 423 16.88 35.88 5.76
N VAL A 424 16.04 36.71 6.41
CA VAL A 424 16.50 37.84 7.23
C VAL A 424 16.42 37.56 8.72
N TYR A 425 15.36 36.89 9.20
CA TYR A 425 15.02 36.83 10.62
C TYR A 425 15.15 35.45 11.26
N LEU A 426 15.24 34.35 10.49
CA LEU A 426 15.25 33.00 11.07
C LEU A 426 16.40 32.77 12.05
N ASP A 427 17.63 33.20 11.73
CA ASP A 427 18.78 33.00 12.61
C ASP A 427 18.64 33.78 13.93
N THR A 428 18.14 35.02 13.86
CA THR A 428 17.84 35.86 15.03
C THR A 428 16.73 35.22 15.88
N TRP A 429 15.64 34.80 15.24
CA TRP A 429 14.52 34.16 15.92
C TRP A 429 14.94 32.86 16.60
N THR A 430 15.71 32.02 15.89
CA THR A 430 16.22 30.74 16.39
C THR A 430 17.08 30.95 17.63
N SER A 431 17.98 31.94 17.61
CA SER A 431 18.84 32.27 18.75
C SER A 431 18.03 32.66 20.01
N LEU A 432 16.90 33.33 19.84
CA LEU A 432 15.99 33.73 20.94
C LEU A 432 15.09 32.59 21.45
N HIS A 433 14.93 31.51 20.68
CA HIS A 433 13.95 30.44 20.93
C HIS A 433 14.58 29.06 21.09
N LEU A 434 15.91 28.98 21.11
CA LEU A 434 16.67 27.74 21.02
C LEU A 434 16.38 26.78 22.18
N ASP A 435 16.19 27.32 23.39
CA ASP A 435 15.95 26.56 24.63
C ASP A 435 14.46 26.26 24.91
N LYS A 436 13.53 26.70 24.06
CA LYS A 436 12.09 26.48 24.27
C LYS A 436 11.66 25.11 23.72
N GLU A 437 10.98 24.32 24.55
CA GLU A 437 10.53 22.96 24.21
C GLU A 437 9.59 22.89 22.99
N ALA A 438 8.78 23.94 22.77
CA ALA A 438 7.83 24.00 21.66
C ALA A 438 8.48 24.34 20.29
N THR A 439 9.74 24.80 20.27
CA THR A 439 10.41 25.30 19.06
C THR A 439 10.49 24.25 17.95
N PRO A 440 10.94 23.00 18.18
CA PRO A 440 11.01 21.99 17.13
C PRO A 440 9.64 21.70 16.51
N SER A 441 8.58 21.60 17.33
CA SER A 441 7.23 21.34 16.84
C SER A 441 6.66 22.50 16.02
N ALA A 442 6.94 23.74 16.42
CA ALA A 442 6.51 24.92 15.66
C ALA A 442 7.21 25.02 14.31
N LEU A 443 8.52 24.78 14.27
CA LEU A 443 9.31 24.75 13.03
C LEU A 443 8.86 23.63 12.09
N PHE A 444 8.62 22.42 12.61
CA PHE A 444 8.19 21.30 11.77
C PHE A 444 6.82 21.55 11.13
N LYS A 445 5.83 22.02 11.90
CA LYS A 445 4.51 22.42 11.36
C LYS A 445 4.62 23.48 10.26
N LEU A 446 5.53 24.42 10.44
CA LEU A 446 5.78 25.49 9.47
C LEU A 446 6.42 24.95 8.18
N MET A 447 7.33 23.97 8.27
CA MET A 447 7.87 23.26 7.09
C MET A 447 6.76 22.56 6.31
N GLU A 448 5.87 21.83 6.98
CA GLU A 448 4.78 21.09 6.33
C GLU A 448 3.78 22.04 5.64
N ALA A 449 3.39 23.11 6.34
CA ALA A 449 2.47 24.11 5.81
C ALA A 449 3.06 24.88 4.61
N TYR A 450 4.30 25.35 4.73
CA TYR A 450 4.97 26.06 3.64
C TYR A 450 5.21 25.15 2.44
N HIS A 451 5.71 23.93 2.63
CA HIS A 451 5.91 22.98 1.53
C HIS A 451 4.61 22.71 0.77
N SER A 452 3.52 22.43 1.49
CA SER A 452 2.23 22.11 0.87
C SER A 452 1.69 23.27 0.04
N SER A 453 1.77 24.51 0.56
CA SER A 453 1.32 25.69 -0.17
C SER A 453 2.27 26.10 -1.30
N ALA A 454 3.58 26.01 -1.10
CA ALA A 454 4.58 26.36 -2.10
C ALA A 454 4.54 25.40 -3.30
N LEU A 455 4.45 24.09 -3.08
CA LEU A 455 4.42 23.10 -4.17
C LEU A 455 3.21 23.32 -5.11
N ASN A 456 2.04 23.67 -4.56
CA ASN A 456 0.84 23.97 -5.34
C ASN A 456 1.02 25.14 -6.32
N HIS A 457 1.89 26.09 -5.98
CA HIS A 457 2.15 27.25 -6.83
C HIS A 457 3.46 27.13 -7.61
N TYR A 458 4.43 26.34 -7.17
CA TYR A 458 5.79 26.32 -7.71
C TYR A 458 6.09 25.15 -8.66
N CYS A 459 5.18 24.19 -8.84
CA CYS A 459 5.37 22.91 -9.57
C CYS A 459 5.95 23.01 -11.00
N HIS A 460 5.97 24.18 -11.62
CA HIS A 460 6.55 24.41 -12.96
C HIS A 460 7.68 25.45 -12.98
N SER A 461 8.16 25.88 -11.81
CA SER A 461 9.24 26.86 -11.67
C SER A 461 10.44 26.23 -10.97
N PRO A 462 11.46 25.75 -11.73
CA PRO A 462 12.68 25.17 -11.17
C PRO A 462 13.35 26.05 -10.11
N ARG A 463 13.33 27.37 -10.36
CA ARG A 463 13.86 28.38 -9.43
C ARG A 463 13.04 28.51 -8.16
N SER A 464 11.71 28.54 -8.25
CA SER A 464 10.87 28.65 -7.05
C SER A 464 10.92 27.38 -6.21
N ILE A 465 10.95 26.20 -6.86
CA ILE A 465 11.18 24.92 -6.18
C ILE A 465 12.53 24.93 -5.46
N SER A 466 13.58 25.41 -6.12
CA SER A 466 14.92 25.49 -5.53
C SER A 466 14.97 26.38 -4.29
N LEU A 467 14.29 27.53 -4.31
CA LEU A 467 14.20 28.43 -3.16
C LEU A 467 13.33 27.86 -2.04
N MET A 468 12.25 27.14 -2.39
CA MET A 468 11.44 26.40 -1.42
C MET A 468 12.27 25.36 -0.68
N VAL A 469 13.04 24.56 -1.40
CA VAL A 469 13.95 23.56 -0.80
C VAL A 469 14.97 24.24 0.12
N LEU A 470 15.62 25.32 -0.33
CA LEU A 470 16.58 26.08 0.49
C LEU A 470 15.93 26.60 1.78
N THR A 471 14.74 27.18 1.68
CA THR A 471 13.99 27.74 2.81
C THR A 471 13.62 26.66 3.82
N ILE A 472 13.18 25.48 3.37
CA ILE A 472 12.86 24.35 4.24
C ILE A 472 14.13 23.79 4.90
N LEU A 473 15.26 23.73 4.18
CA LEU A 473 16.53 23.30 4.76
C LEU A 473 17.00 24.22 5.87
N GLU A 474 16.85 25.53 5.72
CA GLU A 474 17.19 26.50 6.78
C GLU A 474 16.28 26.32 8.02
N LEU A 475 14.98 26.10 7.82
CA LEU A 475 14.05 25.76 8.91
C LEU A 475 14.45 24.45 9.59
N TRP A 476 14.87 23.44 8.83
CA TRP A 476 15.36 22.18 9.37
C TRP A 476 16.64 22.36 10.17
N VAL A 477 17.58 23.18 9.71
CA VAL A 477 18.80 23.54 10.45
C VAL A 477 18.44 24.21 11.78
N ALA A 478 17.46 25.13 11.80
CA ALA A 478 16.98 25.74 13.04
C ALA A 478 16.35 24.69 14.00
N CYS A 479 15.58 23.74 13.47
CA CYS A 479 14.99 22.65 14.22
C CYS A 479 16.07 21.74 14.82
N ASP A 480 17.06 21.35 14.00
CA ASP A 480 18.19 20.52 14.41
C ASP A 480 19.03 21.19 15.50
N LYS A 481 19.33 22.49 15.38
CA LYS A 481 20.04 23.27 16.41
C LYS A 481 19.30 23.26 17.76
N SER A 482 17.98 23.48 17.75
CA SER A 482 17.16 23.47 18.97
C SER A 482 17.11 22.07 19.63
N VAL A 483 16.97 21.02 18.83
CA VAL A 483 16.93 19.64 19.34
C VAL A 483 18.30 19.21 19.85
N CYS A 484 19.39 19.53 19.13
CA CYS A 484 20.74 19.21 19.58
C CYS A 484 21.13 19.91 20.88
N LYS A 485 20.58 21.10 21.15
CA LYS A 485 20.77 21.80 22.44
C LYS A 485 20.05 21.11 23.58
N SER A 486 18.76 20.80 23.41
CA SER A 486 17.96 20.11 24.43
C SER A 486 18.38 18.65 24.61
N GLN A 487 18.95 18.04 23.56
CA GLN A 487 19.37 16.64 23.51
C GLN A 487 20.79 16.50 22.93
N PRO A 488 21.85 16.77 23.73
CA PRO A 488 23.24 16.77 23.25
C PRO A 488 23.73 15.43 22.68
N LEU A 489 23.14 14.30 23.11
CA LEU A 489 23.48 12.97 22.59
C LEU A 489 23.28 12.88 21.06
N LEU A 490 22.34 13.65 20.50
CA LEU A 490 22.04 13.65 19.07
C LEU A 490 23.22 14.12 18.21
N MET A 491 24.12 14.95 18.77
CA MET A 491 25.33 15.42 18.09
C MET A 491 26.33 14.31 17.79
N GLU A 492 26.24 13.16 18.49
CA GLU A 492 27.10 12.01 18.22
C GLU A 492 26.67 11.21 16.98
N TYR A 493 25.49 11.49 16.42
CA TYR A 493 24.87 10.69 15.36
C TYR A 493 24.67 11.50 14.08
N THR A 494 24.75 10.82 12.93
CA THR A 494 24.56 11.41 11.61
C THR A 494 23.08 11.76 11.36
N HIS A 495 22.79 12.92 10.75
CA HIS A 495 21.43 13.33 10.37
C HIS A 495 20.83 12.60 9.17
N GLN A 496 21.64 11.99 8.32
CA GLN A 496 21.20 11.35 7.06
C GLN A 496 20.63 12.30 5.99
N MET A 497 20.65 13.62 6.19
CA MET A 497 20.50 14.59 5.08
C MET A 497 21.49 14.33 3.93
N PRO A 498 21.02 14.14 2.69
CA PRO A 498 21.86 14.05 1.50
C PRO A 498 22.24 15.46 1.05
N ILE A 499 23.49 15.86 1.28
CA ILE A 499 23.96 17.23 1.01
C ILE A 499 24.26 17.43 -0.49
N ASP A 500 24.68 16.37 -1.19
CA ASP A 500 25.15 16.48 -2.58
C ASP A 500 24.03 16.85 -3.57
N ILE A 501 22.78 16.47 -3.31
CA ILE A 501 21.63 16.80 -4.16
C ILE A 501 21.39 18.31 -4.28
N LEU A 502 21.89 19.11 -3.33
CA LEU A 502 21.74 20.56 -3.32
C LEU A 502 22.52 21.25 -4.46
N GLN A 503 23.42 20.53 -5.13
CA GLN A 503 24.08 21.00 -6.36
C GLN A 503 23.10 21.20 -7.53
N SER A 504 21.92 20.57 -7.48
CA SER A 504 20.89 20.69 -8.52
C SER A 504 20.05 21.97 -8.39
N LEU A 505 20.13 22.70 -7.27
CA LEU A 505 19.31 23.89 -7.03
C LEU A 505 19.66 25.05 -7.98
N ILE A 506 18.64 25.80 -8.40
CA ILE A 506 18.71 27.01 -9.22
C ILE A 506 18.69 28.25 -8.31
N LEU A 507 19.86 28.82 -8.04
CA LEU A 507 20.06 29.92 -7.07
C LEU A 507 20.87 31.06 -7.72
N PRO A 508 20.24 31.95 -8.50
CA PRO A 508 20.96 32.96 -9.28
C PRO A 508 21.65 34.07 -8.49
N SER A 509 21.26 34.30 -7.22
CA SER A 509 21.75 35.46 -6.46
C SER A 509 22.85 35.10 -5.47
N LYS A 510 23.74 36.05 -5.16
CA LYS A 510 24.84 35.82 -4.21
C LYS A 510 24.29 35.54 -2.82
N SER A 511 23.28 36.29 -2.38
CA SER A 511 22.60 36.08 -1.09
C SER A 511 22.04 34.65 -0.97
N GLN A 512 21.47 34.10 -2.05
CA GLN A 512 20.98 32.72 -2.06
C GLN A 512 22.11 31.69 -1.96
N MET A 513 23.23 31.92 -2.65
CA MET A 513 24.42 31.05 -2.53
C MET A 513 25.04 31.10 -1.13
N GLU A 514 25.04 32.26 -0.48
CA GLU A 514 25.48 32.41 0.93
C GLU A 514 24.60 31.61 1.88
N ARG A 515 23.27 31.69 1.70
CA ARG A 515 22.30 30.89 2.47
C ARG A 515 22.55 29.39 2.31
N LEU A 516 22.70 28.93 1.06
CA LEU A 516 23.00 27.52 0.77
C LEU A 516 24.33 27.10 1.43
N HIS A 517 25.38 27.91 1.28
CA HIS A 517 26.69 27.63 1.87
C HIS A 517 26.63 27.50 3.40
N ARG A 518 25.87 28.36 4.09
CA ARG A 518 25.67 28.25 5.55
C ARG A 518 24.97 26.95 5.93
N ALA A 519 23.93 26.55 5.21
CA ALA A 519 23.20 25.31 5.47
C ALA A 519 24.08 24.07 5.22
N GLU A 520 24.80 24.03 4.10
CA GLU A 520 25.74 22.94 3.76
C GLU A 520 26.86 22.82 4.79
N THR A 521 27.47 23.96 5.18
CA THR A 521 28.55 23.98 6.17
C THR A 521 28.09 23.39 7.50
N TYR A 522 26.91 23.82 7.99
CA TYR A 522 26.33 23.27 9.20
C TYR A 522 26.12 21.75 9.12
N MET A 523 25.53 21.26 8.01
CA MET A 523 25.29 19.84 7.80
C MET A 523 26.61 19.04 7.71
N GLN A 524 27.60 19.54 6.97
CA GLN A 524 28.91 18.89 6.84
C GLN A 524 29.67 18.85 8.18
N ASP A 525 29.63 19.91 8.97
CA ASP A 525 30.26 19.97 10.30
C ASP A 525 29.60 18.99 11.27
N ARG A 526 28.27 18.91 11.27
CA ARG A 526 27.52 17.94 12.08
C ARG A 526 27.83 16.51 11.63
N HIS A 527 27.79 16.25 10.33
CA HIS A 527 28.07 14.93 9.76
C HIS A 527 29.50 14.45 10.09
N SER A 528 30.50 15.30 9.86
CA SER A 528 31.91 14.98 10.13
C SER A 528 32.19 14.76 11.62
N SER A 529 31.52 15.51 12.50
CA SER A 529 31.60 15.32 13.95
C SER A 529 31.06 13.97 14.40
N ALA A 530 29.93 13.53 13.83
CA ALA A 530 29.32 12.24 14.12
C ALA A 530 30.13 11.05 13.57
N LEU A 531 30.68 11.15 12.34
CA LEU A 531 31.48 10.08 11.73
C LEU A 531 32.68 9.66 12.59
N ARG A 532 33.31 10.61 13.29
CA ARG A 532 34.43 10.33 14.21
C ARG A 532 34.05 9.40 15.37
N ARG A 533 32.75 9.29 15.70
CA ARG A 533 32.24 8.45 16.80
C ARG A 533 31.85 7.04 16.37
N ALA A 534 31.82 6.75 15.06
CA ALA A 534 31.44 5.46 14.48
C ALA A 534 30.11 4.91 15.05
N THR A 535 29.09 5.77 15.12
CA THR A 535 27.75 5.42 15.58
C THR A 535 26.89 4.85 14.46
N PRO A 536 25.99 3.91 14.74
CA PRO A 536 25.05 3.38 13.77
C PRO A 536 23.91 4.38 13.46
N SER A 537 23.08 4.03 12.48
CA SER A 537 21.99 4.87 11.96
C SER A 537 20.83 5.00 12.95
N ILE A 538 20.31 6.23 13.12
CA ILE A 538 19.12 6.47 13.96
C ILE A 538 17.86 5.81 13.39
N PHE A 539 17.73 5.73 12.05
CA PHE A 539 16.47 5.32 11.41
C PHE A 539 16.31 3.81 11.28
N HIS A 540 17.39 3.05 11.04
CA HIS A 540 17.27 1.62 10.73
C HIS A 540 18.12 0.70 11.64
N SER A 541 18.92 1.23 12.57
CA SER A 541 19.72 0.39 13.48
C SER A 541 19.01 0.17 14.81
N PHE A 542 18.37 -0.99 14.94
CA PHE A 542 17.64 -1.40 16.15
C PHE A 542 18.50 -2.30 17.07
N GLY A 543 18.57 -1.96 18.35
CA GLY A 543 19.14 -2.83 19.41
C GLY A 543 20.64 -3.12 19.32
N GLN A 544 21.40 -2.25 18.66
CA GLN A 544 22.86 -2.34 18.65
C GLN A 544 23.44 -1.62 19.89
N PRO A 545 24.56 -2.06 20.49
CA PRO A 545 25.10 -1.45 21.71
C PRO A 545 25.37 0.07 21.61
N LYS A 546 25.69 0.55 20.40
CA LYS A 546 25.93 1.97 20.12
C LYS A 546 24.73 2.69 19.50
N SER A 547 23.56 2.07 19.39
CA SER A 547 22.37 2.75 18.84
C SER A 547 21.88 3.86 19.76
N PHE A 548 21.17 4.83 19.17
CA PHE A 548 20.72 6.02 19.89
C PHE A 548 19.86 5.67 21.11
N GLY A 549 18.83 4.84 20.93
CA GLY A 549 17.93 4.50 22.03
C GLY A 549 18.60 3.70 23.15
N VAL A 550 19.59 2.85 22.83
CA VAL A 550 20.39 2.15 23.84
C VAL A 550 21.27 3.13 24.63
N LYS A 551 22.01 4.02 23.97
CA LYS A 551 22.80 5.04 24.68
C LYS A 551 21.93 5.98 25.51
N PHE A 552 20.78 6.38 24.97
CA PHE A 552 19.86 7.27 25.68
C PHE A 552 19.30 6.60 26.93
N PHE A 553 18.89 5.34 26.82
CA PHE A 553 18.43 4.53 27.96
C PHE A 553 19.45 4.54 29.10
N LEU A 554 20.73 4.33 28.79
CA LEU A 554 21.80 4.31 29.80
C LEU A 554 21.97 5.65 30.52
N SER A 555 21.64 6.76 29.87
CA SER A 555 21.67 8.10 30.48
C SER A 555 20.36 8.52 31.17
N SER A 556 19.27 7.75 31.01
CA SER A 556 17.94 8.15 31.47
C SER A 556 17.43 7.29 32.64
N ALA A 557 17.40 7.89 33.84
CA ALA A 557 16.86 7.24 35.04
C ALA A 557 15.38 6.84 34.89
N HIS A 558 14.59 7.64 34.16
CA HIS A 558 13.18 7.34 33.88
C HIS A 558 13.04 6.02 33.10
N HIS A 559 13.78 5.86 32.00
CA HIS A 559 13.73 4.65 31.18
C HIS A 559 14.19 3.40 31.96
N GLN A 560 15.23 3.54 32.78
CA GLN A 560 15.71 2.45 33.65
C GLN A 560 14.64 2.03 34.67
N SER A 561 13.92 2.99 35.24
CA SER A 561 12.79 2.74 36.14
C SER A 561 11.63 2.04 35.41
N VAL A 562 11.30 2.46 34.18
CA VAL A 562 10.24 1.83 33.36
C VAL A 562 10.59 0.37 33.07
N LYS A 563 11.82 0.08 32.63
CA LYS A 563 12.30 -1.29 32.41
C LYS A 563 12.15 -2.16 33.66
N THR A 564 12.62 -1.65 34.79
CA THR A 564 12.53 -2.35 36.09
C THR A 564 11.08 -2.62 36.48
N THR A 565 10.18 -1.67 36.22
CA THR A 565 8.74 -1.82 36.52
C THR A 565 8.09 -2.88 35.63
N ILE A 566 8.42 -2.91 34.34
CA ILE A 566 7.94 -3.92 33.40
C ILE A 566 8.41 -5.31 33.83
N GLU A 567 9.71 -5.48 34.14
CA GLU A 567 10.29 -6.75 34.56
C GLU A 567 9.71 -7.23 35.91
N ALA A 568 9.51 -6.32 36.87
CA ALA A 568 8.89 -6.66 38.16
C ALA A 568 7.42 -7.09 38.02
N ARG A 569 6.66 -6.49 37.10
CA ARG A 569 5.29 -6.93 36.77
C ARG A 569 5.31 -8.29 36.09
N ALA A 570 6.16 -8.48 35.08
CA ALA A 570 6.30 -9.75 34.37
C ALA A 570 6.69 -10.90 35.30
N GLN A 571 7.57 -10.66 36.27
CA GLN A 571 7.97 -11.67 37.24
C GLN A 571 6.82 -12.09 38.15
N ARG A 572 5.98 -11.15 38.60
CA ARG A 572 4.77 -11.46 39.38
C ARG A 572 3.76 -12.26 38.57
N GLU A 573 3.56 -11.89 37.31
CA GLU A 573 2.67 -12.61 36.38
C GLU A 573 3.18 -14.03 36.10
N ARG A 574 4.49 -14.21 35.93
CA ARG A 574 5.15 -15.52 35.75
C ARG A 574 4.99 -16.41 37.00
N GLN A 575 5.20 -15.86 38.20
CA GLN A 575 4.98 -16.59 39.47
C GLN A 575 3.52 -17.01 39.66
N ALA A 576 2.57 -16.13 39.35
CA ALA A 576 1.14 -16.46 39.40
C ALA A 576 0.80 -17.58 38.40
N LYS A 577 1.42 -17.58 37.21
CA LYS A 577 1.24 -18.62 36.20
C LYS A 577 1.79 -19.98 36.64
N ILE A 578 2.94 -20.01 37.32
CA ILE A 578 3.51 -21.23 37.91
C ILE A 578 2.53 -21.83 38.94
N ALA A 579 1.98 -21.01 39.83
CA ALA A 579 1.00 -21.46 40.81
C ALA A 579 -0.28 -22.01 40.13
N GLU A 580 -0.77 -21.34 39.08
CA GLU A 580 -1.90 -21.81 38.27
C GLU A 580 -1.61 -23.18 37.63
N PHE A 581 -0.42 -23.38 37.06
CA PHE A 581 -0.02 -24.64 36.44
C PHE A 581 0.04 -25.79 37.46
N GLN A 582 0.67 -25.57 38.61
CA GLN A 582 0.76 -26.57 39.67
C GLN A 582 -0.63 -26.98 40.18
N GLN A 583 -1.52 -26.00 40.39
CA GLN A 583 -2.89 -26.25 40.81
C GLN A 583 -3.66 -27.10 39.79
N LYS A 584 -3.63 -26.71 38.52
CA LYS A 584 -4.37 -27.42 37.47
C LYS A 584 -3.78 -28.80 37.17
N SER A 585 -2.46 -28.98 37.26
CA SER A 585 -1.81 -30.29 37.12
C SER A 585 -2.18 -31.24 38.27
N ALA A 586 -2.30 -30.74 39.50
CA ALA A 586 -2.80 -31.54 40.63
C ALA A 586 -4.27 -31.96 40.44
N GLN A 587 -5.11 -31.06 39.94
CA GLN A 587 -6.51 -31.36 39.60
C GLN A 587 -6.61 -32.43 38.51
N TYR A 588 -5.81 -32.33 37.44
CA TYR A 588 -5.74 -33.31 36.36
C TYR A 588 -5.40 -34.71 36.89
N ARG A 589 -4.33 -34.82 37.71
CA ARG A 589 -3.92 -36.11 38.31
C ARG A 589 -5.02 -36.72 39.18
N THR A 590 -5.68 -35.91 39.99
CA THR A 590 -6.79 -36.35 40.86
C THR A 590 -7.95 -36.91 40.05
N LEU A 591 -8.40 -36.18 39.01
CA LEU A 591 -9.52 -36.63 38.16
C LEU A 591 -9.17 -37.91 37.39
N MET A 592 -7.94 -38.03 36.89
CA MET A 592 -7.47 -39.23 36.20
C MET A 592 -7.41 -40.43 37.16
N GLN A 593 -6.95 -40.25 38.39
CA GLN A 593 -6.93 -41.31 39.41
C GLN A 593 -8.35 -41.77 39.77
N GLN A 594 -9.28 -40.83 39.99
CA GLN A 594 -10.69 -41.15 40.26
C GLN A 594 -11.38 -41.87 39.09
N SER A 595 -11.01 -41.52 37.85
CA SER A 595 -11.50 -42.23 36.66
C SER A 595 -10.96 -43.66 36.60
N GLN A 596 -9.66 -43.87 36.89
CA GLN A 596 -9.05 -45.21 36.87
C GLN A 596 -9.63 -46.16 37.93
N GLN A 597 -10.11 -45.64 39.05
CA GLN A 597 -10.74 -46.42 40.13
C GLN A 597 -12.19 -46.87 39.82
N ARG A 598 -12.76 -46.46 38.69
CA ARG A 598 -14.14 -46.80 38.29
C ARG A 598 -14.17 -47.73 37.07
N GLN A 599 -15.23 -48.52 36.97
CA GLN A 599 -15.56 -49.28 35.75
C GLN A 599 -16.57 -48.51 34.89
N CYS A 600 -16.64 -48.84 33.61
CA CYS A 600 -17.65 -48.25 32.72
C CYS A 600 -19.04 -48.77 33.10
N GLU A 601 -20.04 -47.89 33.00
CA GLU A 601 -21.44 -48.20 33.30
C GLU A 601 -22.15 -48.57 31.99
N TYR A 602 -22.97 -49.61 32.02
CA TYR A 602 -23.67 -50.13 30.84
C TYR A 602 -25.16 -50.34 31.16
N TYR A 603 -26.04 -50.10 30.18
CA TYR A 603 -27.46 -50.41 30.27
C TYR A 603 -27.85 -51.46 29.22
N THR A 604 -28.79 -52.32 29.58
CA THR A 604 -29.31 -53.36 28.69
C THR A 604 -30.62 -52.90 28.08
N GLY A 605 -30.64 -52.73 26.75
CA GLY A 605 -31.82 -52.37 25.97
C GLY A 605 -32.45 -53.58 25.27
N TYR A 606 -33.74 -53.48 24.98
CA TYR A 606 -34.49 -54.51 24.26
C TYR A 606 -34.95 -53.97 22.90
N ASN A 607 -34.50 -54.59 21.82
CA ASN A 607 -34.87 -54.17 20.47
C ASN A 607 -36.20 -54.84 20.06
N ARG A 608 -37.29 -54.06 20.10
CA ARG A 608 -38.67 -54.53 19.87
C ARG A 608 -38.92 -55.11 18.47
N ARG A 609 -38.03 -54.91 17.49
CA ARG A 609 -38.21 -55.39 16.10
C ARG A 609 -37.66 -56.79 15.84
N ASN A 610 -36.64 -57.22 16.57
CA ASN A 610 -35.92 -58.48 16.31
C ASN A 610 -35.75 -59.35 17.57
N GLY A 611 -36.25 -58.89 18.73
CA GLY A 611 -36.29 -59.70 19.96
C GLY A 611 -34.94 -59.89 20.66
N VAL A 612 -33.88 -59.22 20.19
CA VAL A 612 -32.51 -59.35 20.72
C VAL A 612 -32.24 -58.26 21.76
N THR A 613 -31.67 -58.67 22.89
CA THR A 613 -31.14 -57.77 23.92
C THR A 613 -29.77 -57.24 23.52
N PHE A 614 -29.53 -55.94 23.71
CA PHE A 614 -28.22 -55.31 23.46
C PHE A 614 -27.73 -54.60 24.73
N THR A 615 -26.42 -54.59 24.95
CA THR A 615 -25.77 -53.88 26.06
C THR A 615 -25.06 -52.67 25.48
N ASN A 616 -25.49 -51.46 25.86
CA ASN A 616 -24.87 -50.21 25.45
C ASN A 616 -24.21 -49.53 26.65
N HIS A 617 -23.11 -48.84 26.39
CA HIS A 617 -22.47 -47.99 27.39
C HIS A 617 -23.41 -46.84 27.79
N ASP A 618 -23.51 -46.55 29.08
CA ASP A 618 -24.33 -45.44 29.58
C ASP A 618 -23.71 -44.10 29.13
N ASN A 619 -24.51 -43.26 28.47
CA ASN A 619 -24.08 -41.94 28.01
C ASN A 619 -23.65 -41.03 29.18
N ASN A 620 -24.12 -41.32 30.40
CA ASN A 620 -23.79 -40.62 31.63
C ASN A 620 -22.70 -41.29 32.48
N CYS A 621 -21.97 -42.27 31.92
CA CYS A 621 -20.97 -43.02 32.67
C CYS A 621 -19.99 -42.08 33.40
N GLN A 622 -19.94 -42.23 34.73
CA GLN A 622 -19.16 -41.34 35.58
C GLN A 622 -17.65 -41.45 35.33
N LYS A 623 -17.14 -42.64 34.97
CA LYS A 623 -15.73 -42.84 34.59
C LYS A 623 -15.34 -41.98 33.39
N CYS A 624 -16.15 -42.04 32.33
CA CYS A 624 -15.94 -41.32 31.08
C CYS A 624 -16.12 -39.81 31.29
N ARG A 625 -17.06 -39.39 32.15
CA ARG A 625 -17.24 -37.99 32.52
C ARG A 625 -16.04 -37.39 33.25
N LEU A 626 -15.50 -38.09 34.25
CA LEU A 626 -14.30 -37.66 34.98
C LEU A 626 -13.08 -37.55 34.07
N ARG A 627 -12.95 -38.49 33.11
CA ARG A 627 -11.88 -38.45 32.11
C ARG A 627 -12.04 -37.23 31.18
N LYS A 628 -13.23 -37.01 30.61
CA LYS A 628 -13.52 -35.82 29.79
C LYS A 628 -13.25 -34.52 30.54
N GLN A 629 -13.60 -34.46 31.83
CA GLN A 629 -13.30 -33.31 32.69
C GLN A 629 -11.79 -33.09 32.86
N ALA A 630 -11.00 -34.15 33.06
CA ALA A 630 -9.55 -34.05 33.12
C ALA A 630 -8.97 -33.58 31.77
N GLU A 631 -9.42 -34.17 30.66
CA GLU A 631 -8.96 -33.87 29.31
C GLU A 631 -9.29 -32.41 28.89
N ALA A 632 -10.35 -31.83 29.45
CA ALA A 632 -10.77 -30.44 29.20
C ALA A 632 -9.96 -29.38 29.97
N ILE A 633 -9.12 -29.76 30.94
CA ILE A 633 -8.31 -28.78 31.69
C ILE A 633 -7.22 -28.22 30.77
N SER A 634 -7.19 -26.90 30.65
CA SER A 634 -6.23 -26.18 29.82
C SER A 634 -5.65 -24.96 30.55
N ILE A 635 -4.49 -24.50 30.10
CA ILE A 635 -3.77 -23.36 30.66
C ILE A 635 -3.30 -22.42 29.55
N THR A 636 -3.25 -21.12 29.84
CA THR A 636 -2.73 -20.11 28.93
C THR A 636 -1.23 -19.96 29.06
N VAL A 637 -0.51 -19.79 27.94
CA VAL A 637 0.92 -19.46 27.97
C VAL A 637 1.16 -18.05 28.52
N HIS A 638 2.28 -17.86 29.20
CA HIS A 638 2.80 -16.56 29.61
C HIS A 638 4.05 -16.26 28.79
N GLU A 639 4.06 -15.13 28.08
CA GLU A 639 5.19 -14.67 27.27
C GLU A 639 5.89 -13.49 27.98
N TRP A 640 7.23 -13.54 28.10
CA TRP A 640 8.00 -12.43 28.67
C TRP A 640 7.85 -11.15 27.80
N PRO A 641 7.62 -9.96 28.39
CA PRO A 641 7.24 -8.77 27.64
C PRO A 641 8.39 -8.10 26.86
N LEU A 642 9.65 -8.30 27.27
CA LEU A 642 10.81 -7.68 26.66
C LEU A 642 11.70 -8.72 25.97
N PRO A 643 12.44 -8.38 24.90
CA PRO A 643 13.43 -9.28 24.30
C PRO A 643 14.51 -9.72 25.31
N ASP A 644 15.03 -10.94 25.14
CA ASP A 644 16.04 -11.51 26.05
C ASP A 644 17.37 -10.77 26.01
N ALA A 645 17.76 -10.24 24.84
CA ALA A 645 19.00 -9.49 24.70
C ALA A 645 18.86 -8.10 25.36
N PRO A 646 19.78 -7.71 26.24
CA PRO A 646 19.65 -6.49 27.03
C PRO A 646 19.57 -5.24 26.17
N GLU A 647 20.34 -5.14 25.09
CA GLU A 647 20.34 -4.00 24.17
C GLU A 647 19.00 -3.87 23.42
N LEU A 648 18.40 -4.99 23.02
CA LEU A 648 17.08 -4.99 22.39
C LEU A 648 16.03 -4.51 23.39
N ALA A 649 16.03 -5.03 24.62
CA ALA A 649 15.12 -4.60 25.68
C ALA A 649 15.25 -3.11 26.01
N GLN A 650 16.48 -2.61 26.13
CA GLN A 650 16.76 -1.18 26.38
C GLN A 650 16.20 -0.30 25.26
N ASN A 651 16.40 -0.70 23.99
CA ASN A 651 15.89 0.05 22.85
C ASN A 651 14.35 -0.02 22.73
N VAL A 652 13.73 -1.15 23.09
CA VAL A 652 12.26 -1.26 23.20
C VAL A 652 11.73 -0.26 24.22
N VAL A 653 12.34 -0.19 25.41
CA VAL A 653 11.90 0.74 26.47
C VAL A 653 12.09 2.19 26.05
N PHE A 654 13.16 2.51 25.32
CA PHE A 654 13.31 3.82 24.70
C PHE A 654 12.16 4.17 23.74
N GLU A 655 11.79 3.25 22.84
CA GLU A 655 10.72 3.50 21.87
C GLU A 655 9.31 3.51 22.50
N LEU A 656 9.14 3.03 23.74
CA LEU A 656 7.89 3.22 24.51
C LEU A 656 7.71 4.67 25.00
N HIS A 657 8.82 5.37 25.24
CA HIS A 657 8.86 6.72 25.82
C HIS A 657 9.86 7.63 25.10
N VAL A 658 9.74 7.70 23.77
CA VAL A 658 10.62 8.53 22.94
C VAL A 658 10.54 10.00 23.38
N PRO A 659 11.68 10.68 23.63
CA PRO A 659 11.68 12.11 23.94
C PRO A 659 11.02 12.93 22.83
N HIS A 660 10.07 13.81 23.21
CA HIS A 660 9.24 14.56 22.26
C HIS A 660 10.06 15.32 21.21
N ALA A 661 11.06 16.10 21.64
CA ALA A 661 11.94 16.86 20.74
C ALA A 661 12.68 15.97 19.73
N PHE A 662 13.14 14.79 20.15
CA PHE A 662 13.79 13.82 19.27
C PHE A 662 12.81 13.20 18.27
N SER A 663 11.58 12.88 18.70
CA SER A 663 10.55 12.36 17.80
C SER A 663 10.22 13.37 16.70
N ILE A 664 10.03 14.64 17.06
CA ILE A 664 9.78 15.73 16.11
C ILE A 664 10.96 15.90 15.14
N TRP A 665 12.19 15.85 15.64
CA TRP A 665 13.37 15.91 14.79
C TRP A 665 13.44 14.75 13.80
N ARG A 666 13.14 13.52 14.26
CA ARG A 666 13.15 12.31 13.44
C ARG A 666 12.11 12.42 12.31
N ASP A 667 10.93 12.92 12.64
CA ASP A 667 9.83 13.12 11.69
C ASP A 667 10.13 14.26 10.71
N ALA A 668 10.65 15.40 11.19
CA ALA A 668 11.06 16.53 10.36
C ALA A 668 12.18 16.15 9.38
N THR A 669 13.17 15.39 9.85
CA THR A 669 14.26 14.91 8.99
C THR A 669 13.73 13.96 7.93
N ALA A 670 12.85 13.02 8.28
CA ALA A 670 12.24 12.12 7.29
C ALA A 670 11.33 12.86 6.31
N PHE A 671 10.60 13.88 6.74
CA PHE A 671 9.83 14.76 5.86
C PHE A 671 10.73 15.47 4.85
N VAL A 672 11.84 16.06 5.30
CA VAL A 672 12.77 16.72 4.37
C VAL A 672 13.39 15.71 3.41
N VAL A 673 13.87 14.55 3.88
CA VAL A 673 14.46 13.54 2.97
C VAL A 673 13.44 13.01 1.96
N LEU A 674 12.30 12.51 2.44
CA LEU A 674 11.39 11.71 1.63
C LEU A 674 10.36 12.55 0.86
N THR A 675 9.96 13.69 1.39
CA THR A 675 8.93 14.55 0.79
C THR A 675 9.55 15.72 0.05
N VAL A 676 10.49 16.44 0.67
CA VAL A 676 11.05 17.67 0.07
C VAL A 676 12.16 17.36 -0.92
N LEU A 677 13.09 16.48 -0.54
CA LEU A 677 14.19 16.05 -1.41
C LEU A 677 13.81 14.88 -2.32
N GLN A 678 12.59 14.36 -2.17
CA GLN A 678 12.00 13.31 -3.01
C GLN A 678 12.82 12.01 -3.03
N PHE A 679 13.52 11.67 -1.95
CA PHE A 679 14.13 10.34 -1.79
C PHE A 679 13.05 9.30 -1.54
N GLN A 680 13.35 8.04 -1.81
CA GLN A 680 12.41 6.95 -1.62
C GLN A 680 12.90 5.94 -0.58
N GLN A 681 11.95 5.23 0.03
CA GLN A 681 12.22 3.98 0.74
C GLN A 681 11.97 2.82 -0.23
N PRO A 682 13.01 2.07 -0.62
CA PRO A 682 12.87 0.86 -1.40
C PRO A 682 11.85 -0.11 -0.78
N ASP A 683 11.14 -0.85 -1.62
CA ASP A 683 10.24 -1.89 -1.13
C ASP A 683 11.03 -2.98 -0.42
N SER A 684 10.60 -3.28 0.80
CA SER A 684 11.14 -4.40 1.56
C SER A 684 10.53 -5.71 1.05
N THR A 685 11.33 -6.76 0.97
CA THR A 685 10.84 -8.13 0.72
C THR A 685 10.10 -8.71 1.92
N GLU A 686 10.07 -8.00 3.05
CA GLU A 686 9.43 -8.47 4.28
C GLU A 686 7.92 -8.29 4.25
N ALA A 687 7.22 -9.26 4.81
CA ALA A 687 5.76 -9.22 4.94
C ALA A 687 5.30 -8.05 5.82
N ALA A 688 4.00 -7.73 5.74
CA ALA A 688 3.38 -6.70 6.58
C ALA A 688 3.59 -6.99 8.08
N PRO A 689 3.60 -5.96 8.95
CA PRO A 689 3.79 -6.15 10.38
C PRO A 689 2.74 -7.07 11.01
N GLU A 690 3.21 -8.06 11.77
CA GLU A 690 2.34 -9.02 12.48
C GLU A 690 1.83 -8.45 13.82
N GLU A 691 2.66 -7.61 14.44
CA GLU A 691 2.34 -6.96 15.71
C GLU A 691 3.05 -5.61 15.84
N TYR A 692 2.42 -4.68 16.57
CA TYR A 692 3.01 -3.37 16.88
C TYR A 692 3.35 -3.26 18.36
N LEU A 693 4.48 -2.64 18.71
CA LEU A 693 4.93 -2.52 20.09
C LEU A 693 3.87 -1.87 21.00
N TYR A 694 3.27 -0.76 20.55
CA TYR A 694 2.25 -0.03 21.31
C TYR A 694 0.95 -0.82 21.51
N ARG A 695 0.69 -1.85 20.70
CA ARG A 695 -0.48 -2.73 20.81
C ARG A 695 -0.19 -3.94 21.70
N TYR A 696 1.05 -4.42 21.68
CA TYR A 696 1.50 -5.54 22.49
C TYR A 696 1.73 -5.16 23.96
N MET A 697 2.31 -3.98 24.21
CA MET A 697 2.54 -3.50 25.58
C MET A 697 1.26 -2.99 26.23
N ALA A 698 1.18 -3.15 27.56
CA ALA A 698 0.07 -2.61 28.33
C ALA A 698 0.02 -1.08 28.21
N ARG A 699 -1.19 -0.52 28.15
CA ARG A 699 -1.40 0.93 28.02
C ARG A 699 -0.72 1.75 29.13
N ASP A 700 -0.54 1.14 30.30
CA ASP A 700 0.14 1.76 31.44
C ASP A 700 1.63 2.05 31.17
N PHE A 701 2.23 1.37 30.18
CA PHE A 701 3.63 1.52 29.79
C PHE A 701 3.80 2.23 28.43
N THR A 702 2.71 2.63 27.79
CA THR A 702 2.78 3.36 26.51
C THR A 702 2.42 4.82 26.75
N SER A 703 3.25 5.72 26.24
CA SER A 703 2.97 7.15 26.27
C SER A 703 1.72 7.49 25.43
N SER A 704 0.82 8.31 25.96
CA SER A 704 -0.33 8.89 25.25
C SER A 704 0.09 9.91 24.19
N SER A 705 1.32 10.41 24.28
CA SER A 705 1.86 11.47 23.44
C SER A 705 2.33 10.87 22.10
N SER A 706 1.56 11.19 21.06
CA SER A 706 1.77 10.95 19.61
C SER A 706 2.80 9.89 19.24
N CYS A 707 2.33 8.74 18.75
CA CYS A 707 3.14 7.85 17.95
C CYS A 707 3.65 8.66 16.74
N GLY A 708 4.92 9.06 16.76
CA GLY A 708 5.56 9.72 15.63
C GLY A 708 5.54 8.82 14.39
N ARG A 709 6.00 9.34 13.25
CA ARG A 709 6.01 8.63 11.95
C ARG A 709 6.60 7.21 12.07
N PHE A 710 7.64 7.06 12.89
CA PHE A 710 8.35 5.80 13.08
C PHE A 710 7.98 5.11 14.39
N THR A 711 7.61 3.84 14.29
CA THR A 711 7.30 2.96 15.43
C THR A 711 8.12 1.67 15.38
N LEU A 712 8.09 0.88 16.45
CA LEU A 712 8.56 -0.50 16.41
C LEU A 712 7.41 -1.46 16.08
N ALA A 713 7.65 -2.29 15.08
CA ALA A 713 6.75 -3.36 14.68
C ALA A 713 7.51 -4.68 14.53
N SER A 714 6.82 -5.80 14.70
CA SER A 714 7.40 -7.14 14.69
C SER A 714 7.00 -7.89 13.43
N ILE A 715 7.96 -8.56 12.80
CA ILE A 715 7.75 -9.51 11.71
C ILE A 715 7.22 -10.88 12.21
N ALA A 716 7.21 -11.09 13.53
CA ALA A 716 6.74 -12.31 14.17
C ALA A 716 5.50 -12.03 15.05
N LYS A 717 4.56 -12.97 15.08
CA LYS A 717 3.38 -12.92 15.97
C LYS A 717 3.80 -13.16 17.42
N SER A 718 3.15 -12.46 18.36
CA SER A 718 3.24 -12.79 19.79
C SER A 718 2.71 -14.19 20.04
N ASN A 719 3.37 -14.94 20.94
CA ASN A 719 2.93 -16.27 21.34
C ASN A 719 1.49 -16.26 21.89
N GLN A 720 1.05 -15.15 22.49
CA GLN A 720 -0.31 -14.95 23.02
C GLN A 720 -1.41 -14.86 21.95
N ARG A 721 -1.06 -14.50 20.70
CA ARG A 721 -2.00 -14.41 19.57
C ARG A 721 -1.97 -15.63 18.66
N THR A 722 -1.06 -16.57 18.90
CA THR A 722 -1.01 -17.81 18.13
C THR A 722 -2.07 -18.80 18.63
N HIS A 723 -2.44 -19.77 17.79
CA HIS A 723 -3.29 -20.91 18.18
C HIS A 723 -2.75 -21.70 19.39
N ARG A 724 -1.49 -21.48 19.76
CA ARG A 724 -0.79 -22.11 20.89
C ARG A 724 -1.02 -21.40 22.22
N LYS A 725 -1.86 -20.35 22.25
CA LYS A 725 -2.24 -19.61 23.47
C LYS A 725 -2.71 -20.57 24.58
N MET A 726 -3.49 -21.59 24.21
CA MET A 726 -4.05 -22.57 25.13
C MET A 726 -3.31 -23.91 24.97
N GLN A 727 -2.83 -24.47 26.08
CA GLN A 727 -2.11 -25.73 26.13
C GLN A 727 -2.89 -26.75 26.97
N SER A 728 -2.94 -28.01 26.53
CA SER A 728 -3.59 -29.12 27.26
C SER A 728 -2.63 -29.77 28.25
N LEU A 729 -3.04 -29.94 29.50
CA LEU A 729 -2.17 -30.45 30.57
C LEU A 729 -1.74 -31.92 30.43
N GLN A 730 -2.24 -32.63 29.43
CA GLN A 730 -1.88 -34.04 29.22
C GLN A 730 -0.41 -34.25 28.84
N THR A 731 0.23 -33.26 28.22
CA THR A 731 1.54 -33.43 27.56
C THR A 731 2.52 -32.27 27.76
N VAL A 732 2.15 -31.26 28.55
CA VAL A 732 2.81 -29.95 28.57
C VAL A 732 3.69 -29.80 29.81
N SER A 733 4.92 -29.36 29.61
CA SER A 733 5.87 -29.05 30.69
C SER A 733 5.75 -27.59 31.15
N GLU A 734 6.44 -27.23 32.23
CA GLU A 734 6.48 -25.84 32.72
C GLU A 734 7.11 -24.88 31.68
N ASP A 735 8.17 -25.34 31.00
CA ASP A 735 8.88 -24.59 29.96
C ASP A 735 8.01 -24.31 28.72
N ASP A 736 7.03 -25.17 28.44
CA ASP A 736 6.08 -24.98 27.33
C ASP A 736 5.03 -23.89 27.62
N ILE A 737 4.90 -23.49 28.90
CA ILE A 737 3.93 -22.47 29.36
C ILE A 737 4.63 -21.12 29.56
N LEU A 738 5.86 -21.14 30.06
CA LEU A 738 6.65 -19.95 30.38
C LEU A 738 7.57 -19.61 29.21
N LEU A 739 7.05 -18.89 28.22
CA LEU A 739 7.78 -18.56 27.01
C LEU A 739 8.55 -17.24 27.16
N GLU A 740 9.69 -17.16 26.48
CA GLU A 740 10.39 -15.89 26.26
C GLU A 740 9.77 -15.09 25.12
N ASN A 741 10.17 -13.83 24.98
CA ASN A 741 9.60 -12.91 24.01
C ASN A 741 9.81 -13.41 22.57
N GLY A 742 8.73 -13.69 21.86
CA GLY A 742 8.77 -14.19 20.49
C GLY A 742 8.88 -13.11 19.42
N LEU A 743 8.79 -11.83 19.79
CA LEU A 743 8.71 -10.71 18.85
C LEU A 743 10.10 -10.34 18.29
N ARG A 744 10.12 -9.92 17.03
CA ARG A 744 11.33 -9.51 16.32
C ARG A 744 11.13 -8.11 15.77
N TYR A 745 11.47 -7.13 16.58
CA TYR A 745 11.22 -5.73 16.29
C TYR A 745 12.13 -5.16 15.21
N LYS A 746 11.55 -4.29 14.40
CA LYS A 746 12.21 -3.39 13.46
C LYS A 746 11.48 -2.05 13.44
N TYR A 747 12.16 -1.02 12.94
CA TYR A 747 11.54 0.26 12.67
C TYR A 747 10.59 0.17 11.48
N TYR A 748 9.40 0.72 11.66
CA TYR A 748 8.34 0.76 10.67
C TYR A 748 7.84 2.19 10.50
N ASP A 749 7.78 2.66 9.27
CA ASP A 749 7.20 3.94 8.88
C ASP A 749 5.68 3.75 8.71
N GLN A 750 4.91 4.29 9.64
CA GLN A 750 3.45 4.14 9.64
C GLN A 750 2.77 4.99 8.56
N ILE A 751 3.39 6.12 8.17
CA ILE A 751 2.84 7.01 7.15
C ILE A 751 3.04 6.39 5.78
N ALA A 752 4.26 5.92 5.49
CA ALA A 752 4.56 5.24 4.23
C ALA A 752 4.03 3.79 4.19
N SER A 753 3.66 3.22 5.32
CA SER A 753 3.33 1.80 5.48
C SER A 753 4.43 0.87 4.95
N LYS A 754 5.69 1.17 5.31
CA LYS A 754 6.88 0.43 4.88
C LYS A 754 7.85 0.19 6.02
N TRP A 755 8.63 -0.89 5.91
CA TRP A 755 9.78 -1.13 6.77
C TRP A 755 10.88 -0.10 6.52
N VAL A 756 11.47 0.43 7.59
CA VAL A 756 12.51 1.45 7.45
C VAL A 756 13.82 0.81 6.99
N VAL A 757 14.27 1.25 5.82
CA VAL A 757 15.54 0.89 5.19
C VAL A 757 16.32 2.17 4.88
N PRO A 758 17.63 2.10 4.56
CA PRO A 758 18.38 3.27 4.10
C PRO A 758 17.66 3.97 2.95
N PHE A 759 17.56 5.30 3.03
CA PHE A 759 16.90 6.10 1.99
C PHE A 759 17.67 6.00 0.67
N ALA A 760 16.93 5.82 -0.42
CA ALA A 760 17.48 5.72 -1.77
C ALA A 760 17.18 7.00 -2.55
N GLU A 761 18.19 7.47 -3.27
CA GLU A 761 18.06 8.66 -4.09
C GLU A 761 17.15 8.45 -5.30
N THR A 762 16.43 9.50 -5.71
CA THR A 762 15.67 9.56 -6.96
C THR A 762 16.17 10.72 -7.83
N GLN A 763 15.81 10.71 -9.11
CA GLN A 763 16.11 11.82 -10.02
C GLN A 763 15.02 12.91 -10.04
N ILE A 764 13.98 12.79 -9.19
CA ILE A 764 12.78 13.64 -9.25
C ILE A 764 13.14 15.09 -8.96
N LEU A 765 13.75 15.38 -7.80
CA LEU A 765 14.11 16.76 -7.43
C LEU A 765 15.07 17.39 -8.44
N SER A 766 16.07 16.64 -8.92
CA SER A 766 17.01 17.15 -9.93
C SER A 766 16.30 17.51 -11.24
N THR A 767 15.26 16.76 -11.61
CA THR A 767 14.44 17.02 -12.80
C THR A 767 13.53 18.23 -12.58
N GLU A 768 12.92 18.37 -11.40
CA GLU A 768 12.10 19.54 -11.03
C GLU A 768 12.92 20.82 -10.96
N CYS A 769 14.20 20.73 -10.58
CA CYS A 769 15.16 21.83 -10.63
C CYS A 769 15.82 21.99 -12.02
N THR A 770 15.26 21.39 -13.07
CA THR A 770 15.73 21.55 -14.45
C THR A 770 14.65 22.18 -15.34
N TYR A 771 15.00 23.23 -16.08
CA TYR A 771 14.11 23.83 -17.07
C TYR A 771 13.69 22.81 -18.15
N GLN A 772 12.40 22.81 -18.48
CA GLN A 772 11.82 21.92 -19.49
C GLN A 772 11.81 22.62 -20.85
N LEU A 773 12.46 22.03 -21.84
CA LEU A 773 12.50 22.54 -23.20
C LEU A 773 11.20 22.19 -23.95
N SER A 774 10.91 22.98 -24.99
CA SER A 774 9.76 22.73 -25.86
C SER A 774 9.86 21.37 -26.57
N LYS A 775 8.71 20.82 -27.01
CA LYS A 775 8.67 19.53 -27.73
C LYS A 775 9.65 19.47 -28.93
N PRO A 776 9.76 20.51 -29.77
CA PRO A 776 10.77 20.56 -30.84
C PRO A 776 12.24 20.41 -30.36
N CYS A 777 12.57 20.94 -29.18
CA CYS A 777 13.91 20.86 -28.56
C CYS A 777 14.09 19.65 -27.62
N SER A 778 13.16 18.69 -27.58
CA SER A 778 13.18 17.61 -26.59
C SER A 778 14.46 16.74 -26.63
N SER A 779 15.12 16.59 -27.79
CA SER A 779 16.39 15.87 -27.89
C SER A 779 17.55 16.56 -27.17
N LEU A 780 17.48 17.88 -26.96
CA LEU A 780 18.45 18.66 -26.20
C LEU A 780 18.26 18.56 -24.67
N GLN A 781 17.12 18.03 -24.19
CA GLN A 781 16.81 17.93 -22.76
C GLN A 781 17.81 17.03 -22.00
N GLN A 782 18.43 16.05 -22.65
CA GLN A 782 19.44 15.21 -22.00
C GLN A 782 20.74 15.97 -21.66
N PHE A 783 21.02 17.09 -22.35
CA PHE A 783 22.26 17.86 -22.18
C PHE A 783 22.12 18.93 -21.09
N ILE A 784 20.90 19.45 -20.86
CA ILE A 784 20.62 20.46 -19.82
C ILE A 784 20.61 19.84 -18.40
N ILE A 785 20.33 18.53 -18.29
CA ILE A 785 20.27 17.81 -17.02
C ILE A 785 21.68 17.55 -16.47
N ARG A 786 21.98 18.10 -15.28
CA ARG A 786 23.28 17.95 -14.59
C ARG A 786 23.07 17.58 -13.12
N PRO A 787 22.79 16.30 -12.81
CA PRO A 787 22.61 15.86 -11.43
C PRO A 787 23.96 15.81 -10.71
N HIS A 788 23.96 15.76 -9.38
CA HIS A 788 25.21 15.79 -8.60
C HIS A 788 26.14 14.59 -8.84
N GLN A 789 25.62 13.43 -9.28
CA GLN A 789 26.45 12.28 -9.67
C GLN A 789 27.22 12.53 -10.97
N ASN A 790 26.73 13.43 -11.82
CA ASN A 790 27.38 13.84 -13.04
C ASN A 790 27.33 15.37 -13.20
N PRO A 791 28.11 16.11 -12.39
CA PRO A 791 28.02 17.57 -12.33
C PRO A 791 28.51 18.26 -13.61
N ASN A 792 29.28 17.54 -14.45
CA ASN A 792 29.71 18.04 -15.75
C ASN A 792 28.65 17.88 -16.85
N GLY A 793 27.55 17.16 -16.58
CA GLY A 793 26.56 16.81 -17.59
C GLY A 793 27.09 15.80 -18.62
N MET A 794 26.40 15.73 -19.75
CA MET A 794 26.87 14.95 -20.91
C MET A 794 28.18 15.53 -21.46
N THR A 795 28.97 14.70 -22.16
CA THR A 795 30.25 15.15 -22.74
C THR A 795 30.04 15.73 -24.14
N ALA A 796 30.99 16.56 -24.60
CA ALA A 796 30.99 17.04 -25.98
C ALA A 796 31.02 15.90 -27.02
N ASN A 797 31.71 14.79 -26.72
CA ASN A 797 31.71 13.59 -27.57
C ASN A 797 30.31 12.95 -27.65
N HIS A 798 29.53 12.99 -26.56
CA HIS A 798 28.15 12.52 -26.57
C HIS A 798 27.30 13.37 -27.53
N ALA A 799 27.44 14.71 -27.49
CA ALA A 799 26.77 15.60 -28.43
C ALA A 799 27.11 15.29 -29.89
N ILE A 800 28.37 14.95 -30.19
CA ILE A 800 28.82 14.51 -31.52
C ILE A 800 28.18 13.16 -31.89
N SER A 801 28.06 12.22 -30.96
CA SER A 801 27.45 10.91 -31.26
C SER A 801 25.94 10.98 -31.51
N GLN A 802 25.25 11.97 -30.94
CA GLN A 802 23.80 12.14 -31.02
C GLN A 802 23.34 13.08 -32.16
N GLN A 803 24.18 13.27 -33.17
CA GLN A 803 23.87 14.12 -34.33
C GLN A 803 22.62 13.69 -35.10
N SER A 804 22.25 12.41 -35.05
CA SER A 804 21.00 11.88 -35.64
C SER A 804 19.74 12.40 -34.95
N GLU A 805 19.85 12.85 -33.69
CA GLU A 805 18.73 13.35 -32.89
C GLU A 805 18.53 14.87 -33.06
N CYS A 806 19.26 15.49 -33.99
CA CYS A 806 19.13 16.91 -34.31
C CYS A 806 17.72 17.22 -34.86
N PRO A 807 16.96 18.15 -34.25
CA PRO A 807 15.66 18.55 -34.78
C PRO A 807 15.77 19.12 -36.20
N GLU A 808 14.77 18.87 -37.04
CA GLU A 808 14.79 19.26 -38.48
C GLU A 808 14.95 20.77 -38.72
N TYR A 809 14.53 21.61 -37.77
CA TYR A 809 14.62 23.07 -37.89
C TYR A 809 15.94 23.66 -37.36
N LEU A 810 16.78 22.86 -36.68
CA LEU A 810 18.10 23.30 -36.20
C LEU A 810 19.20 22.83 -37.17
N SER A 811 20.20 23.68 -37.39
CA SER A 811 21.40 23.24 -38.08
C SER A 811 22.22 22.30 -37.17
N LEU A 812 22.99 21.40 -37.78
CA LEU A 812 23.84 20.47 -37.06
C LEU A 812 24.90 21.17 -36.19
N GLU A 813 25.39 22.33 -36.65
CA GLU A 813 26.34 23.15 -35.90
C GLU A 813 25.66 23.86 -34.72
N GLU A 814 24.45 24.39 -34.92
CA GLU A 814 23.64 24.99 -33.86
C GLU A 814 23.26 23.95 -32.79
N PHE A 815 22.85 22.74 -33.18
CA PHE A 815 22.58 21.65 -32.25
C PHE A 815 23.80 21.29 -31.40
N LYS A 816 24.99 21.19 -32.00
CA LYS A 816 26.24 20.93 -31.25
C LYS A 816 26.57 22.06 -30.29
N ALA A 817 26.43 23.31 -30.74
CA ALA A 817 26.72 24.47 -29.91
C ALA A 817 25.76 24.54 -28.70
N LEU A 818 24.48 24.24 -28.89
CA LEU A 818 23.49 24.16 -27.81
C LEU A 818 23.77 23.01 -26.85
N ALA A 819 24.02 21.80 -27.37
CA ALA A 819 24.30 20.62 -26.56
C ALA A 819 25.56 20.77 -25.69
N VAL A 820 26.58 21.49 -26.17
CA VAL A 820 27.85 21.72 -25.46
C VAL A 820 27.76 22.88 -24.46
N LEU A 821 26.77 23.76 -24.57
CA LEU A 821 26.62 24.94 -23.72
C LEU A 821 26.69 24.62 -22.20
N PRO A 822 25.93 23.65 -21.67
CA PRO A 822 26.00 23.25 -20.25
C PRO A 822 27.16 22.29 -19.90
N CYS A 823 27.92 21.79 -20.89
CA CYS A 823 28.97 20.80 -20.67
C CYS A 823 30.14 21.36 -19.84
N GLY A 824 30.45 20.67 -18.75
CA GLY A 824 31.54 21.04 -17.84
C GLY A 824 31.20 22.23 -16.95
N TYR A 825 30.88 21.97 -15.67
CA TYR A 825 30.40 23.01 -14.76
C TYR A 825 31.40 24.17 -14.57
N ARG A 826 32.71 23.94 -14.74
CA ARG A 826 33.75 24.98 -14.62
C ARG A 826 33.94 25.84 -15.87
N ILE A 827 33.48 25.36 -17.03
CA ILE A 827 33.68 26.03 -18.33
C ILE A 827 32.36 26.54 -18.93
N GLN A 828 31.22 26.26 -18.30
CA GLN A 828 29.89 26.69 -18.75
C GLN A 828 29.83 28.20 -19.10
N TRP A 829 30.45 29.06 -18.29
CA TRP A 829 30.48 30.50 -18.54
C TRP A 829 31.36 30.88 -19.73
N LEU A 830 32.45 30.14 -19.96
CA LEU A 830 33.30 30.30 -21.13
C LEU A 830 32.56 29.85 -22.40
N ASN A 831 31.79 28.77 -22.32
CA ASN A 831 30.96 28.29 -23.43
C ASN A 831 29.90 29.35 -23.81
N ILE A 832 29.24 29.95 -22.82
CA ILE A 832 28.27 31.05 -23.05
C ILE A 832 28.99 32.27 -23.64
N LEU A 833 30.12 32.67 -23.07
CA LEU A 833 30.91 33.81 -23.57
C LEU A 833 31.33 33.61 -25.03
N ALA A 834 31.76 32.40 -25.40
CA ALA A 834 32.11 32.08 -26.77
C ALA A 834 30.93 32.30 -27.73
N GLN A 835 29.72 31.89 -27.35
CA GLN A 835 28.52 32.11 -28.14
C GLN A 835 28.07 33.57 -28.20
N LEU A 836 28.35 34.39 -27.17
CA LEU A 836 28.07 35.83 -27.21
C LEU A 836 28.96 36.59 -28.20
N HIS A 837 30.24 36.21 -28.32
CA HIS A 837 31.18 36.87 -29.24
C HIS A 837 31.24 36.23 -30.64
N MET A 838 30.90 34.94 -30.74
CA MET A 838 30.87 34.17 -31.98
C MET A 838 29.57 33.35 -32.04
N PRO A 839 28.42 33.99 -32.30
CA PRO A 839 27.12 33.34 -32.21
C PRO A 839 26.91 32.32 -33.33
N ILE A 840 26.86 31.04 -32.96
CA ILE A 840 26.32 29.95 -33.79
C ILE A 840 24.84 29.74 -33.43
N ILE A 841 24.48 29.98 -32.17
CA ILE A 841 23.14 29.80 -31.62
C ILE A 841 22.24 31.02 -31.84
N ASN A 842 20.95 30.77 -32.08
CA ASN A 842 19.96 31.83 -32.18
C ASN A 842 19.41 32.25 -30.80
N PHE A 843 19.90 33.36 -30.26
CA PHE A 843 19.43 33.93 -28.97
C PHE A 843 17.96 34.40 -28.98
N THR A 844 17.30 34.46 -30.14
CA THR A 844 15.86 34.76 -30.20
C THR A 844 14.97 33.55 -29.91
N ASN A 845 15.54 32.34 -29.87
CA ASN A 845 14.82 31.12 -29.55
C ASN A 845 14.63 30.98 -28.02
N PRO A 846 13.40 30.84 -27.51
CA PRO A 846 13.13 30.74 -26.08
C PRO A 846 13.80 29.52 -25.40
N ASP A 847 13.96 28.40 -26.09
CA ASP A 847 14.62 27.22 -25.52
C ASP A 847 16.11 27.46 -25.27
N VAL A 848 16.76 28.27 -26.11
CA VAL A 848 18.16 28.67 -25.94
C VAL A 848 18.31 29.48 -24.66
N VAL A 849 17.35 30.37 -24.39
CA VAL A 849 17.31 31.14 -23.13
C VAL A 849 17.15 30.21 -21.93
N LEU A 850 16.27 29.20 -22.00
CA LEU A 850 16.11 28.22 -20.92
C LEU A 850 17.40 27.42 -20.65
N MET A 851 18.12 27.03 -21.71
CA MET A 851 19.42 26.35 -21.57
C MET A 851 20.47 27.25 -20.90
N ILE A 852 20.54 28.53 -21.30
CA ILE A 852 21.43 29.52 -20.68
C ILE A 852 21.04 29.75 -19.22
N LEU A 853 19.74 29.87 -18.91
CA LEU A 853 19.24 30.04 -17.54
C LEU A 853 19.62 28.83 -16.68
N GLN A 854 19.45 27.60 -17.15
CA GLN A 854 19.92 26.43 -16.40
C GLN A 854 21.42 26.50 -16.14
N ALA A 855 22.23 26.70 -17.20
CA ALA A 855 23.67 26.66 -17.10
C ALA A 855 24.22 27.76 -16.17
N SER A 856 23.63 28.96 -16.24
CA SER A 856 24.07 30.14 -15.48
C SER A 856 23.56 30.18 -14.04
N GLN A 857 22.43 29.55 -13.73
CA GLN A 857 21.77 29.68 -12.42
C GLN A 857 21.85 28.43 -11.54
N GLN A 858 22.15 27.27 -12.12
CA GLN A 858 22.34 26.05 -11.33
C GLN A 858 23.59 26.15 -10.44
N ALA A 859 23.42 25.88 -9.15
CA ALA A 859 24.47 26.05 -8.14
C ALA A 859 25.71 25.19 -8.40
N GLY A 860 25.55 23.94 -8.83
CA GLY A 860 26.66 23.03 -9.09
C GLY A 860 27.50 22.71 -7.85
N PRO A 861 28.71 22.13 -7.98
CA PRO A 861 29.53 21.72 -6.83
C PRO A 861 30.06 22.88 -5.97
N PRO A 862 30.20 22.71 -4.64
CA PRO A 862 30.83 23.70 -3.77
C PRO A 862 32.29 23.98 -4.15
N SER A 863 32.75 25.21 -3.94
CA SER A 863 34.17 25.57 -4.03
C SER A 863 34.83 25.49 -2.66
N LYS A 864 36.15 25.23 -2.61
CA LYS A 864 36.92 25.26 -1.36
C LYS A 864 37.20 26.69 -0.88
N ASP A 865 37.18 27.66 -1.80
CA ASP A 865 37.75 28.99 -1.59
C ASP A 865 36.67 30.10 -1.43
N GLY A 866 35.43 29.74 -1.09
CA GLY A 866 34.40 30.72 -0.70
C GLY A 866 32.98 30.41 -1.15
N ILE A 867 32.13 31.45 -1.08
CA ILE A 867 30.69 31.44 -1.37
C ILE A 867 30.39 31.12 -2.84
N TYR A 868 31.27 31.54 -3.75
CA TYR A 868 31.11 31.26 -5.18
C TYR A 868 31.34 29.77 -5.44
N ARG A 869 30.28 29.07 -5.86
CA ARG A 869 30.36 27.66 -6.25
C ARG A 869 31.38 27.48 -7.37
N ALA A 870 31.92 26.27 -7.50
CA ALA A 870 33.05 26.01 -8.39
C ALA A 870 32.76 26.34 -9.87
N GLY A 871 31.48 26.31 -10.29
CA GLY A 871 31.05 26.68 -11.64
C GLY A 871 30.83 28.17 -11.87
N HIS A 872 30.73 29.01 -10.84
CA HIS A 872 30.50 30.46 -10.98
C HIS A 872 31.76 31.30 -10.74
N TRP A 873 32.90 30.65 -10.46
CA TRP A 873 34.17 31.33 -10.23
C TRP A 873 34.58 32.36 -11.31
N PRO A 874 34.36 32.12 -12.63
CA PRO A 874 34.70 33.12 -13.66
C PRO A 874 34.03 34.49 -13.47
N LEU A 875 32.88 34.55 -12.81
CA LEU A 875 32.19 35.82 -12.53
C LEU A 875 32.92 36.71 -11.53
N ASN A 876 33.86 36.16 -10.77
CA ASN A 876 34.70 36.91 -9.83
C ASN A 876 35.94 37.53 -10.51
N ASP A 877 36.17 37.23 -11.79
CA ASP A 877 37.24 37.82 -12.60
C ASP A 877 36.70 39.05 -13.35
N GLU A 878 37.25 40.22 -13.04
CA GLU A 878 36.85 41.50 -13.65
C GLU A 878 37.04 41.50 -15.18
N ALA A 879 38.13 40.91 -15.67
CA ALA A 879 38.40 40.85 -17.11
C ALA A 879 37.37 39.98 -17.83
N PHE A 880 37.00 38.84 -17.22
CA PHE A 880 35.92 38.00 -17.72
C PHE A 880 34.58 38.74 -17.69
N ALA A 881 34.23 39.38 -16.57
CA ALA A 881 32.97 40.10 -16.41
C ALA A 881 32.81 41.22 -17.45
N LEU A 882 33.85 42.03 -17.68
CA LEU A 882 33.85 43.08 -18.70
C LEU A 882 33.70 42.51 -20.12
N ALA A 883 34.40 41.41 -20.44
CA ALA A 883 34.26 40.75 -21.73
C ALA A 883 32.84 40.17 -21.92
N PHE A 884 32.24 39.65 -20.86
CA PHE A 884 30.87 39.12 -20.87
C PHE A 884 29.84 40.21 -21.10
N LEU A 885 29.94 41.33 -20.36
CA LEU A 885 29.06 42.49 -20.55
C LEU A 885 29.14 43.04 -21.97
N LYS A 886 30.35 43.18 -22.53
CA LYS A 886 30.53 43.60 -23.93
C LYS A 886 29.85 42.67 -24.93
N GLY A 887 29.92 41.35 -24.68
CA GLY A 887 29.26 40.33 -25.52
C GLY A 887 27.73 40.39 -25.42
N LEU A 888 27.21 40.64 -24.21
CA LEU A 888 25.78 40.85 -23.99
C LEU A 888 25.29 42.12 -24.70
N ASP A 889 25.97 43.25 -24.56
CA ASP A 889 25.58 44.52 -25.22
C ASP A 889 25.51 44.38 -26.75
N ALA A 890 26.46 43.64 -27.34
CA ALA A 890 26.46 43.35 -28.78
C ALA A 890 25.29 42.44 -29.22
N SER A 891 24.81 41.57 -28.32
CA SER A 891 23.75 40.59 -28.58
C SER A 891 22.34 41.14 -28.28
N LEU A 892 22.20 42.05 -27.32
CA LEU A 892 20.94 42.64 -26.84
C LEU A 892 20.24 43.55 -27.87
N GLY A 893 20.91 43.93 -28.97
CA GLY A 893 20.32 44.73 -30.04
C GLY A 893 19.32 44.01 -30.96
N ARG A 894 18.89 42.76 -30.68
CA ARG A 894 18.23 41.88 -31.68
C ARG A 894 16.94 41.13 -31.26
N THR A 895 16.23 41.45 -30.18
CA THR A 895 15.03 40.63 -29.80
C THR A 895 13.88 41.48 -29.28
N MET A 896 12.77 41.60 -30.04
CA MET A 896 11.70 42.58 -29.77
C MET A 896 10.36 42.05 -29.24
N LEU A 897 10.14 40.73 -29.10
CA LEU A 897 8.81 40.21 -28.72
C LEU A 897 8.74 39.49 -27.36
N SER A 898 9.88 39.30 -26.69
CA SER A 898 10.01 38.76 -25.31
C SER A 898 10.41 39.85 -24.30
N ILE A 899 10.42 41.12 -24.72
CA ILE A 899 11.11 42.23 -24.05
C ILE A 899 10.55 42.51 -22.65
N ALA A 900 9.23 42.66 -22.45
CA ALA A 900 8.71 43.13 -21.17
C ALA A 900 9.01 42.16 -20.01
N GLN A 901 8.85 40.85 -20.23
CA GLN A 901 9.14 39.81 -19.22
C GLN A 901 10.64 39.68 -18.95
N ILE A 902 11.48 39.72 -19.99
CA ILE A 902 12.94 39.70 -19.86
C ILE A 902 13.44 40.98 -19.17
N CYS A 903 12.87 42.14 -19.53
CA CYS A 903 13.16 43.42 -18.91
C CYS A 903 12.86 43.36 -17.42
N VAL A 904 11.68 42.89 -17.00
CA VAL A 904 11.40 42.69 -15.58
C VAL A 904 12.41 41.73 -14.95
N ALA A 905 12.68 40.59 -15.58
CA ALA A 905 13.63 39.61 -15.05
C ALA A 905 15.06 40.18 -14.86
N SER A 906 15.46 41.20 -15.63
CA SER A 906 16.76 41.87 -15.46
C SER A 906 16.88 42.67 -14.16
N PHE A 907 15.76 43.06 -13.53
CA PHE A 907 15.74 43.70 -12.22
C PHE A 907 15.72 42.69 -11.06
N ASP A 908 15.70 41.38 -11.34
CA ASP A 908 15.67 40.35 -10.30
C ASP A 908 17.07 40.03 -9.75
N VAL A 909 17.68 41.05 -9.15
CA VAL A 909 19.01 41.00 -8.55
C VAL A 909 18.92 40.98 -7.01
N ASP A 910 20.08 40.96 -6.35
CA ASP A 910 20.16 41.14 -4.89
C ASP A 910 19.73 42.57 -4.51
N GLU A 911 19.13 42.71 -3.31
CA GLU A 911 18.43 43.93 -2.88
C GLU A 911 19.30 45.20 -2.90
N CYS A 912 20.59 45.06 -2.58
CA CYS A 912 21.54 46.18 -2.64
C CYS A 912 21.74 46.73 -4.06
N HIS A 913 21.78 45.85 -5.08
CA HIS A 913 21.90 46.27 -6.47
C HIS A 913 20.57 46.81 -7.00
N LEU A 914 19.45 46.19 -6.60
CA LEU A 914 18.12 46.65 -6.97
C LEU A 914 17.87 48.08 -6.47
N HIS A 915 18.30 48.40 -5.25
CA HIS A 915 18.25 49.75 -4.69
C HIS A 915 18.95 50.76 -5.60
N ASN A 916 20.22 50.53 -5.94
CA ASN A 916 21.01 51.43 -6.79
C ASN A 916 20.41 51.59 -8.19
N ILE A 917 19.82 50.54 -8.77
CA ILE A 917 19.19 50.60 -10.09
C ILE A 917 17.92 51.47 -10.04
N LEU A 918 17.10 51.32 -9.00
CA LEU A 918 15.81 52.00 -8.88
C LEU A 918 15.89 53.44 -8.36
N GLU A 919 17.05 53.89 -7.87
CA GLU A 919 17.31 55.33 -7.60
C GLU A 919 17.12 56.19 -8.87
N SER A 920 17.38 55.63 -10.06
CA SER A 920 17.10 56.32 -11.32
C SER A 920 15.62 56.25 -11.65
N SER A 921 14.93 57.39 -11.64
CA SER A 921 13.52 57.48 -12.06
C SER A 921 13.27 56.91 -13.46
N SER A 922 14.28 56.96 -14.35
CA SER A 922 14.19 56.38 -15.70
C SER A 922 14.16 54.85 -15.70
N GLN A 923 14.99 54.21 -14.87
CA GLN A 923 15.05 52.75 -14.74
C GLN A 923 13.82 52.23 -13.99
N ALA A 924 13.41 52.93 -12.92
CA ALA A 924 12.16 52.65 -12.23
C ALA A 924 10.95 52.74 -13.17
N ALA A 925 10.91 53.74 -14.07
CA ALA A 925 9.87 53.86 -15.08
C ALA A 925 9.87 52.67 -16.06
N VAL A 926 11.04 52.17 -16.49
CA VAL A 926 11.14 50.99 -17.36
C VAL A 926 10.58 49.74 -16.68
N LEU A 927 10.88 49.52 -15.39
CA LEU A 927 10.33 48.39 -14.63
C LEU A 927 8.80 48.49 -14.51
N LEU A 928 8.28 49.67 -14.15
CA LEU A 928 6.84 49.91 -14.02
C LEU A 928 6.12 49.74 -15.36
N GLU A 929 6.63 50.33 -16.44
CA GLU A 929 6.13 50.17 -17.81
C GLU A 929 6.09 48.70 -18.21
N SER A 930 7.21 47.98 -18.05
CA SER A 930 7.31 46.56 -18.39
C SER A 930 6.36 45.70 -17.56
N SER A 931 6.13 46.05 -16.30
CA SER A 931 5.21 45.33 -15.42
C SER A 931 3.74 45.46 -15.83
N ILE A 932 3.32 46.65 -16.30
CA ILE A 932 1.96 46.89 -16.79
C ILE A 932 1.72 46.05 -18.04
N ILE A 933 2.66 46.12 -18.99
CA ILE A 933 2.60 45.36 -20.25
C ILE A 933 2.59 43.85 -19.96
N ALA A 934 3.44 43.38 -19.04
CA ALA A 934 3.51 41.97 -18.68
C ALA A 934 2.23 41.47 -17.98
N TYR A 935 1.64 42.28 -17.09
CA TYR A 935 0.35 41.96 -16.46
C TYR A 935 -0.74 41.82 -17.51
N ASP A 936 -0.89 42.82 -18.39
CA ASP A 936 -1.91 42.85 -19.44
C ASP A 936 -1.77 41.69 -20.46
N ALA A 937 -0.54 41.25 -20.72
CA ALA A 937 -0.26 40.09 -21.56
C ALA A 937 -0.67 38.77 -20.88
N SER A 938 -0.53 38.67 -19.56
CA SER A 938 -0.75 37.43 -18.79
C SER A 938 -2.22 37.10 -18.49
N VAL A 939 -3.11 38.10 -18.47
CA VAL A 939 -4.54 37.91 -18.14
C VAL A 939 -5.25 37.24 -19.33
N GLY A 940 -5.35 35.91 -19.34
CA GLY A 940 -6.07 35.12 -20.35
C GLY A 940 -5.29 33.96 -20.98
N ASP A 941 -4.00 33.83 -20.66
CA ASP A 941 -3.17 32.70 -21.08
C ASP A 941 -2.86 31.83 -19.85
N SER A 942 -3.53 30.68 -19.73
CA SER A 942 -3.33 29.74 -18.61
C SER A 942 -2.03 28.93 -18.75
N SER A 943 -1.19 29.21 -19.75
CA SER A 943 -0.05 28.37 -20.13
C SER A 943 1.32 28.86 -19.63
N SER A 944 1.42 30.02 -18.95
CA SER A 944 2.71 30.60 -18.52
C SER A 944 2.85 30.89 -17.01
N ASP A 945 2.38 29.98 -16.14
CA ASP A 945 2.44 30.16 -14.67
C ASP A 945 3.86 30.48 -14.15
N THR A 946 4.90 29.92 -14.76
CA THR A 946 6.31 30.12 -14.36
C THR A 946 6.78 31.58 -14.51
N GLU A 947 6.46 32.22 -15.64
CA GLU A 947 6.89 33.61 -15.90
C GLU A 947 6.07 34.62 -15.08
N SER A 948 4.80 34.30 -14.79
CA SER A 948 3.96 35.09 -13.88
C SER A 948 4.55 35.14 -12.45
N ILE A 949 5.04 34.00 -11.95
CA ILE A 949 5.66 33.92 -10.61
C ILE A 949 6.98 34.72 -10.57
N ARG A 950 7.77 34.68 -11.63
CA ARG A 950 9.04 35.44 -11.75
C ARG A 950 8.79 36.95 -11.72
N LEU A 951 7.81 37.42 -12.50
CA LEU A 951 7.35 38.82 -12.51
C LEU A 951 6.96 39.27 -11.10
N LYS A 952 6.01 38.56 -10.47
CA LYS A 952 5.50 38.88 -9.14
C LYS A 952 6.60 38.89 -8.08
N ARG A 953 7.59 37.99 -8.17
CA ARG A 953 8.73 37.95 -7.24
C ARG A 953 9.62 39.19 -7.37
N THR A 954 9.89 39.62 -8.59
CA THR A 954 10.69 40.84 -8.84
C THR A 954 9.98 42.08 -8.32
N LEU A 955 8.68 42.20 -8.62
CA LEU A 955 7.84 43.28 -8.13
C LEU A 955 7.73 43.27 -6.59
N PHE A 956 7.61 42.09 -5.99
CA PHE A 956 7.63 41.93 -4.54
C PHE A 956 8.91 42.50 -3.92
N LYS A 957 10.09 42.21 -4.49
CA LYS A 957 11.36 42.80 -4.01
C LYS A 957 11.40 44.32 -4.20
N ALA A 958 10.95 44.82 -5.34
CA ALA A 958 11.00 46.25 -5.67
C ALA A 958 9.95 47.09 -4.92
N ARG A 959 8.87 46.49 -4.41
CA ARG A 959 7.67 47.19 -3.93
C ARG A 959 7.96 48.30 -2.91
N ASN A 960 8.84 48.05 -1.94
CA ASN A 960 9.09 49.00 -0.86
C ASN A 960 9.89 50.20 -1.35
N LEU A 961 10.85 49.95 -2.25
CA LEU A 961 11.65 50.98 -2.92
C LEU A 961 10.76 51.86 -3.81
N LEU A 962 9.95 51.23 -4.65
CA LEU A 962 9.01 51.94 -5.54
C LEU A 962 7.94 52.71 -4.76
N LYS A 963 7.36 52.10 -3.72
CA LYS A 963 6.40 52.77 -2.82
C LYS A 963 7.00 54.03 -2.21
N ASN A 964 8.17 53.92 -1.60
CA ASN A 964 8.81 55.06 -0.93
C ASN A 964 9.17 56.15 -1.95
N SER A 965 9.77 55.78 -3.07
CA SER A 965 10.16 56.73 -4.12
C SER A 965 8.94 57.45 -4.74
N ILE A 966 7.85 56.74 -5.01
CA ILE A 966 6.66 57.32 -5.67
C ILE A 966 5.78 58.08 -4.68
N ALA A 967 5.42 57.48 -3.54
CA ALA A 967 4.43 58.02 -2.62
C ALA A 967 5.00 58.96 -1.54
N LEU A 968 6.29 58.82 -1.17
CA LEU A 968 6.93 59.68 -0.17
C LEU A 968 7.84 60.73 -0.81
N GLU A 969 8.59 60.36 -1.86
CA GLU A 969 9.57 61.24 -2.52
C GLU A 969 9.04 61.92 -3.79
N ASN A 970 7.79 61.63 -4.20
CA ASN A 970 7.13 62.18 -5.41
C ASN A 970 7.96 61.97 -6.70
N SER A 971 8.62 60.83 -6.84
CA SER A 971 9.37 60.47 -8.05
C SER A 971 8.46 60.43 -9.29
N PRO A 972 8.89 60.99 -10.44
CA PRO A 972 8.08 61.00 -11.66
C PRO A 972 8.05 59.64 -12.39
N SER A 973 8.65 58.58 -11.82
CA SER A 973 8.84 57.28 -12.50
C SER A 973 7.53 56.63 -12.97
N LEU A 974 6.48 56.64 -12.14
CA LEU A 974 5.19 56.06 -12.50
C LEU A 974 4.47 56.89 -13.56
N ASP A 975 4.54 58.22 -13.46
CA ASP A 975 4.00 59.12 -14.49
C ASP A 975 4.72 58.94 -15.84
N MET A 976 6.04 58.76 -15.81
CA MET A 976 6.84 58.45 -17.01
C MET A 976 6.43 57.11 -17.64
N ALA A 977 6.17 56.09 -16.83
CA ALA A 977 5.69 54.79 -17.31
C ALA A 977 4.28 54.90 -17.93
N LEU A 978 3.35 55.58 -17.24
CA LEU A 978 1.97 55.74 -17.70
C LEU A 978 1.86 56.58 -18.98
N ARG A 979 2.70 57.61 -19.16
CA ARG A 979 2.74 58.38 -20.42
C ARG A 979 3.08 57.51 -21.64
N LYS A 980 3.85 56.43 -21.43
CA LYS A 980 4.22 55.50 -22.52
C LYS A 980 3.18 54.42 -22.77
N THR A 981 2.52 53.91 -21.74
CA THR A 981 1.50 52.84 -21.86
C THR A 981 0.10 53.39 -22.15
N TRP A 982 -0.18 54.64 -21.78
CA TRP A 982 -1.46 55.33 -21.94
C TRP A 982 -1.27 56.72 -22.58
N ALA A 983 -1.44 56.78 -23.90
CA ALA A 983 -1.22 58.01 -24.70
C ALA A 983 -2.09 59.21 -24.29
N GLY A 984 -3.27 58.98 -23.70
CA GLY A 984 -4.20 60.01 -23.22
C GLY A 984 -4.00 60.41 -21.75
N TYR A 985 -2.90 59.97 -21.11
CA TYR A 985 -2.63 60.28 -19.71
C TYR A 985 -2.18 61.74 -19.53
N PRO A 986 -2.89 62.56 -18.72
CA PRO A 986 -2.59 63.98 -18.52
C PRO A 986 -1.26 64.22 -17.77
N GLY A 987 -0.86 63.28 -16.90
CA GLY A 987 0.35 63.37 -16.07
C GLY A 987 0.32 64.45 -14.98
N GLY A 988 1.33 64.43 -14.11
CA GLY A 988 1.42 65.32 -12.94
C GLY A 988 0.62 64.83 -11.73
N ALA A 989 0.43 63.52 -11.61
CA ALA A 989 -0.38 62.94 -10.55
C ALA A 989 0.38 62.87 -9.21
N ALA A 990 -0.25 63.31 -8.13
CA ALA A 990 0.23 63.05 -6.78
C ALA A 990 -0.24 61.66 -6.32
N TRP A 991 0.69 60.74 -6.10
CA TRP A 991 0.42 59.37 -5.72
C TRP A 991 0.46 59.18 -4.20
N SER A 992 -0.46 58.38 -3.67
CA SER A 992 -0.49 57.99 -2.27
C SER A 992 -0.89 56.53 -2.10
N THR A 993 -0.55 55.91 -0.97
CA THR A 993 -0.96 54.53 -0.67
C THR A 993 -2.44 54.45 -0.29
N TRP A 994 -3.13 53.37 -0.68
CA TRP A 994 -4.55 53.16 -0.36
C TRP A 994 -4.88 53.20 1.13
N SER A 995 -4.09 52.50 1.95
CA SER A 995 -4.19 52.48 3.42
C SER A 995 -2.94 51.83 4.02
N SER A 996 -2.73 51.97 5.34
CA SER A 996 -1.64 51.28 6.06
C SER A 996 -1.66 49.75 5.93
N LYS A 997 -2.81 49.15 5.65
CA LYS A 997 -2.92 47.70 5.40
C LYS A 997 -2.74 47.31 3.93
N HIS A 998 -2.85 48.27 3.01
CA HIS A 998 -2.84 48.05 1.56
C HIS A 998 -1.83 48.97 0.87
N GLU A 999 -0.61 49.00 1.42
CA GLU A 999 0.45 49.89 0.94
C GLU A 999 0.96 49.57 -0.47
N HIS A 1000 0.61 48.39 -0.99
CA HIS A 1000 0.95 47.96 -2.34
C HIS A 1000 0.03 48.56 -3.43
N TRP A 1001 -1.09 49.18 -3.05
CA TRP A 1001 -1.95 49.91 -3.98
C TRP A 1001 -1.64 51.40 -3.92
N LEU A 1002 -1.21 51.97 -5.05
CA LEU A 1002 -1.03 53.40 -5.24
C LEU A 1002 -2.27 54.00 -5.90
N LEU A 1003 -2.70 55.16 -5.41
CA LEU A 1003 -3.86 55.90 -5.89
C LEU A 1003 -3.46 57.31 -6.30
N ALA A 1004 -3.99 57.75 -7.44
CA ALA A 1004 -3.96 59.12 -7.90
C ALA A 1004 -5.35 59.57 -8.40
N SER A 1005 -5.63 60.86 -8.31
CA SER A 1005 -6.79 61.49 -8.96
C SER A 1005 -6.32 62.48 -10.01
N THR A 1006 -6.85 62.38 -11.23
CA THR A 1006 -6.50 63.24 -12.37
C THR A 1006 -7.72 63.56 -13.22
N SER A 1007 -7.68 64.60 -14.06
CA SER A 1007 -8.73 64.93 -15.04
C SER A 1007 -8.19 64.94 -16.47
N THR A 1008 -9.00 64.54 -17.45
CA THR A 1008 -8.64 64.60 -18.88
C THR A 1008 -8.91 65.99 -19.46
N SER A 1009 -8.06 66.43 -20.39
CA SER A 1009 -8.08 67.78 -20.96
C SER A 1009 -9.26 68.09 -21.91
N GLU A 1010 -10.03 67.08 -22.33
CA GLU A 1010 -11.10 67.26 -23.32
C GLU A 1010 -12.53 67.20 -22.76
N GLU A 1011 -12.77 66.62 -21.57
CA GLU A 1011 -14.14 66.35 -21.07
C GLU A 1011 -14.39 66.56 -19.55
N ASP A 1012 -13.41 67.04 -18.78
CA ASP A 1012 -13.57 67.35 -17.33
C ASP A 1012 -14.02 66.16 -16.46
N ILE A 1013 -13.72 64.92 -16.89
CA ILE A 1013 -14.08 63.69 -16.18
C ILE A 1013 -13.02 63.40 -15.10
N PRO A 1014 -13.38 63.28 -13.81
CA PRO A 1014 -12.44 62.84 -12.78
C PRO A 1014 -12.11 61.36 -12.96
N LEU A 1015 -10.83 61.06 -13.15
CA LEU A 1015 -10.27 59.72 -13.26
C LEU A 1015 -9.50 59.37 -11.97
N ARG A 1016 -9.95 58.33 -11.28
CA ARG A 1016 -9.20 57.71 -10.18
C ARG A 1016 -8.34 56.60 -10.76
N VAL A 1017 -7.03 56.76 -10.73
CA VAL A 1017 -6.06 55.77 -11.22
C VAL A 1017 -5.55 54.97 -10.04
N GLN A 1018 -5.65 53.64 -10.12
CA GLN A 1018 -5.07 52.72 -9.13
C GLN A 1018 -3.99 51.86 -9.79
N TYR A 1019 -2.85 51.69 -9.12
CA TYR A 1019 -1.78 50.82 -9.59
C TYR A 1019 -1.31 49.87 -8.47
N ASN A 1020 -1.17 48.59 -8.80
CA ASN A 1020 -0.72 47.56 -7.87
C ASN A 1020 0.77 47.24 -8.05
N LEU A 1021 1.57 47.57 -7.04
CA LEU A 1021 3.03 47.37 -7.01
C LEU A 1021 3.46 45.90 -7.00
N LEU A 1022 2.56 44.94 -6.76
CA LEU A 1022 2.88 43.51 -6.66
C LEU A 1022 2.51 42.72 -7.91
N THR A 1023 1.50 43.17 -8.66
CA THR A 1023 1.00 42.48 -9.85
C THR A 1023 1.29 43.24 -11.14
N GLY A 1024 1.48 44.56 -11.08
CA GLY A 1024 1.54 45.43 -12.25
C GLY A 1024 0.16 45.85 -12.76
N GLU A 1025 -0.91 45.51 -12.04
CA GLU A 1025 -2.29 45.84 -12.42
C GLU A 1025 -2.55 47.35 -12.39
N LEU A 1026 -3.11 47.86 -13.50
CA LEU A 1026 -3.52 49.26 -13.66
C LEU A 1026 -5.04 49.36 -13.84
N LEU A 1027 -5.70 50.06 -12.92
CA LEU A 1027 -7.14 50.32 -12.95
C LEU A 1027 -7.43 51.82 -13.10
N VAL A 1028 -8.51 52.14 -13.79
CA VAL A 1028 -9.09 53.48 -13.85
C VAL A 1028 -10.56 53.39 -13.47
N ASN A 1029 -10.96 54.16 -12.46
CA ASN A 1029 -12.28 54.09 -11.83
C ASN A 1029 -12.67 52.66 -11.41
N GLY A 1030 -11.69 51.88 -10.93
CA GLY A 1030 -11.90 50.50 -10.47
C GLY A 1030 -12.02 49.45 -11.58
N LEU A 1031 -11.75 49.82 -12.85
CA LEU A 1031 -11.86 48.92 -14.01
C LEU A 1031 -10.52 48.84 -14.78
N PRO A 1032 -10.14 47.67 -15.31
CA PRO A 1032 -8.91 47.52 -16.10
C PRO A 1032 -9.04 48.24 -17.46
N LEU A 1033 -7.94 48.88 -17.90
CA LEU A 1033 -7.89 49.63 -19.17
C LEU A 1033 -7.52 48.78 -20.40
N SER A 1034 -6.89 47.63 -20.18
CA SER A 1034 -6.31 46.83 -21.26
C SER A 1034 -7.31 45.97 -22.00
N ARG A 1035 -8.46 45.61 -21.40
CA ARG A 1035 -9.49 44.75 -22.01
C ARG A 1035 -10.89 45.03 -21.46
N LEU A 1036 -11.91 44.71 -22.27
CA LEU A 1036 -13.32 44.72 -21.84
C LEU A 1036 -13.58 43.71 -20.70
N PRO A 1037 -14.49 44.00 -19.75
CA PRO A 1037 -14.83 43.06 -18.67
C PRO A 1037 -15.30 41.68 -19.18
N THR A 1038 -15.07 40.63 -18.40
CA THR A 1038 -15.38 39.22 -18.75
C THR A 1038 -16.77 38.98 -19.36
N PRO A 1039 -17.87 39.60 -18.88
CA PRO A 1039 -19.19 39.43 -19.48
C PRO A 1039 -19.27 39.85 -20.96
N TYR A 1040 -18.43 40.81 -21.38
CA TYR A 1040 -18.32 41.25 -22.78
C TYR A 1040 -17.54 40.23 -23.61
N GLN A 1041 -16.40 39.76 -23.10
CA GLN A 1041 -15.54 38.82 -23.82
C GLN A 1041 -16.20 37.44 -24.01
N GLN A 1042 -16.96 36.99 -23.01
CA GLN A 1042 -17.70 35.72 -23.07
C GLN A 1042 -18.99 35.80 -23.88
N HIS A 1043 -19.41 37.01 -24.27
CA HIS A 1043 -20.60 37.15 -25.10
C HIS A 1043 -20.31 36.56 -26.49
N PRO A 1044 -21.17 35.69 -27.04
CA PRO A 1044 -20.91 35.01 -28.33
C PRO A 1044 -20.57 35.98 -29.47
N THR A 1045 -21.18 37.17 -29.48
CA THR A 1045 -20.91 38.23 -30.46
C THR A 1045 -19.48 38.76 -30.42
N TYR A 1046 -18.82 38.76 -29.25
CA TYR A 1046 -17.44 39.22 -29.11
C TYR A 1046 -16.48 38.31 -29.86
N ALA A 1047 -16.61 36.98 -29.67
CA ALA A 1047 -15.83 35.98 -30.39
C ALA A 1047 -16.07 36.04 -31.91
N THR A 1048 -17.29 36.33 -32.35
CA THR A 1048 -17.63 36.46 -33.77
C THR A 1048 -17.01 37.72 -34.42
N LEU A 1049 -17.03 38.86 -33.72
CA LEU A 1049 -16.55 40.13 -34.28
C LEU A 1049 -15.04 40.34 -34.14
N PHE A 1050 -14.46 39.86 -33.03
CA PHE A 1050 -13.08 40.17 -32.66
C PHE A 1050 -12.22 38.92 -32.47
N GLY A 1051 -12.77 37.71 -32.60
CA GLY A 1051 -12.04 36.47 -32.42
C GLY A 1051 -11.43 36.34 -31.03
N LYS A 1052 -10.11 36.16 -30.97
CA LYS A 1052 -9.31 36.16 -29.72
C LYS A 1052 -8.60 37.50 -29.46
N ALA A 1053 -8.87 38.54 -30.25
CA ALA A 1053 -8.18 39.82 -30.12
C ALA A 1053 -8.64 40.56 -28.86
N ALA A 1054 -7.68 41.01 -28.05
CA ALA A 1054 -7.92 41.89 -26.92
C ALA A 1054 -8.13 43.33 -27.42
N LEU A 1055 -9.23 43.97 -27.02
CA LEU A 1055 -9.52 45.37 -27.35
C LEU A 1055 -9.17 46.26 -26.16
N GLU A 1056 -8.21 47.17 -26.36
CA GLU A 1056 -7.90 48.22 -25.38
C GLU A 1056 -9.06 49.22 -25.28
N ILE A 1057 -9.44 49.60 -24.07
CA ILE A 1057 -10.64 50.40 -23.83
C ILE A 1057 -10.41 51.59 -22.90
N LEU A 1058 -11.32 52.55 -23.00
CA LEU A 1058 -11.45 53.68 -22.08
C LEU A 1058 -12.91 53.80 -21.61
N PRO A 1059 -13.17 54.31 -20.40
CA PRO A 1059 -14.50 54.76 -20.02
C PRO A 1059 -15.01 55.83 -21.01
N THR A 1060 -16.31 55.83 -21.31
CA THR A 1060 -16.93 56.82 -22.21
C THR A 1060 -18.18 57.45 -21.60
N ASN A 1061 -18.43 58.71 -21.93
CA ASN A 1061 -19.65 59.43 -21.59
C ASN A 1061 -20.79 59.21 -22.61
N ILE A 1062 -20.57 58.40 -23.66
CA ILE A 1062 -21.59 58.17 -24.70
C ILE A 1062 -22.86 57.55 -24.08
N PRO A 1063 -24.04 58.15 -24.28
CA PRO A 1063 -25.25 57.68 -23.65
C PRO A 1063 -25.59 56.22 -23.96
N GLY A 1064 -25.74 55.41 -22.92
CA GLY A 1064 -26.03 53.97 -23.02
C GLY A 1064 -24.83 53.08 -23.36
N MET A 1065 -23.62 53.64 -23.44
CA MET A 1065 -22.35 52.92 -23.59
C MET A 1065 -21.53 53.01 -22.29
N ALA A 1066 -20.78 51.97 -21.98
CA ALA A 1066 -19.93 51.89 -20.79
C ALA A 1066 -18.45 52.06 -21.12
N PHE A 1067 -18.03 51.65 -22.32
CA PHE A 1067 -16.63 51.70 -22.77
C PHE A 1067 -16.52 52.16 -24.22
N SER A 1068 -15.42 52.81 -24.58
CA SER A 1068 -14.97 53.06 -25.95
C SER A 1068 -13.66 52.33 -26.24
N SER A 1069 -13.34 52.07 -27.51
CA SER A 1069 -12.01 51.59 -27.88
C SER A 1069 -10.97 52.70 -27.74
N LYS A 1070 -9.80 52.36 -27.21
CA LYS A 1070 -8.66 53.30 -27.06
C LYS A 1070 -8.09 53.73 -28.41
N ASN A 1071 -8.10 52.82 -29.40
CA ASN A 1071 -7.65 53.07 -30.77
C ASN A 1071 -8.80 52.89 -31.77
N LEU A 1072 -8.63 53.42 -32.99
CA LEU A 1072 -9.53 53.13 -34.10
C LEU A 1072 -9.30 51.70 -34.60
N HIS A 1073 -10.37 50.91 -34.70
CA HIS A 1073 -10.34 49.57 -35.27
C HIS A 1073 -10.83 49.62 -36.71
N HIS A 1074 -9.95 49.35 -37.66
CA HIS A 1074 -10.23 49.46 -39.09
C HIS A 1074 -10.86 50.81 -39.50
N GLY A 1075 -10.44 51.90 -38.84
CA GLY A 1075 -10.95 53.25 -39.08
C GLY A 1075 -12.21 53.63 -38.29
N TYR A 1076 -12.75 52.74 -37.46
CA TYR A 1076 -13.95 52.98 -36.66
C TYR A 1076 -13.65 53.05 -35.15
N ALA A 1077 -14.28 54.00 -34.46
CA ALA A 1077 -14.33 54.00 -32.99
C ALA A 1077 -15.42 53.03 -32.54
N LEU A 1078 -15.08 52.12 -31.62
CA LEU A 1078 -16.00 51.12 -31.10
C LEU A 1078 -16.53 51.56 -29.74
N PHE A 1079 -17.80 51.30 -29.45
CA PHE A 1079 -18.43 51.58 -28.16
C PHE A 1079 -19.19 50.36 -27.67
N PHE A 1080 -19.06 50.05 -26.38
CA PHE A 1080 -19.50 48.78 -25.80
C PHE A 1080 -20.50 49.01 -24.67
N ALA A 1081 -21.58 48.21 -24.67
CA ALA A 1081 -22.56 48.11 -23.58
C ALA A 1081 -23.13 46.70 -23.48
N ILE A 1082 -23.37 46.21 -22.25
CA ILE A 1082 -24.17 45.02 -21.97
C ILE A 1082 -25.48 45.42 -21.30
N ARG A 1083 -26.57 44.77 -21.69
CA ARG A 1083 -27.90 44.99 -21.10
C ARG A 1083 -28.43 43.68 -20.52
N SER A 1084 -28.65 43.64 -19.22
CA SER A 1084 -29.47 42.60 -18.60
C SER A 1084 -30.93 42.82 -19.04
N HIS A 1085 -31.49 41.91 -19.83
CA HIS A 1085 -32.91 41.93 -20.13
C HIS A 1085 -33.70 41.57 -18.87
N SER A 1086 -34.11 42.56 -18.08
CA SER A 1086 -35.14 42.38 -17.07
C SER A 1086 -36.50 42.35 -17.77
N GLY A 1087 -37.03 41.14 -17.98
CA GLY A 1087 -38.47 40.87 -18.12
C GLY A 1087 -39.21 41.56 -19.26
N SER A 1088 -39.35 40.87 -20.38
CA SER A 1088 -40.63 40.72 -21.09
C SER A 1088 -40.45 39.72 -22.22
N SER A 1089 -41.30 38.69 -22.23
CA SER A 1089 -41.27 37.59 -23.18
C SER A 1089 -41.37 38.12 -24.61
N LEU A 1090 -40.37 37.78 -25.42
CA LEU A 1090 -40.41 37.96 -26.87
C LEU A 1090 -39.73 36.76 -27.55
N TYR A 1091 -40.23 35.55 -27.25
CA TYR A 1091 -40.11 34.40 -28.15
C TYR A 1091 -41.36 33.53 -27.98
N ALA A 1092 -42.28 33.70 -28.94
CA ALA A 1092 -43.18 32.66 -29.42
C ALA A 1092 -42.65 32.23 -30.79
#